data_AF-A0A7J5MZK1-F1
#
_entry.id   AF-A0A7J5MZK1-F1
#
_cell.length_a   1.000
_cell.length_b   1.000
_cell.length_c   1.000
_cell.angle_alpha   90.00
_cell.angle_beta   90.00
_cell.angle_gamma   90.00
#
_symmetry.space_group_name_H-M   'P 1'
#
loop_
_entity.id
_entity.type
_entity.pdbx_description
1 polymer ?
#
loop_
_entity_poly.entity_id
_entity_poly.type
_entity_poly.pdbx_seq_one_letter_code
_entity_poly.pdbx_strand_id
1 'polypeptide(L)'
;MRDYRKYQPIPTEDLPAQFAGIFHMLALTFTPANDHTIITTITGHNLELICQGGGENDRRKKEPVVAAGYQKAIWELREGHLRYCPSQDRLWRRDPDMADHEGERLILNSWHPVKTIEDEYHIGGNARSSERNPLYSGAIMREAKRSQWFEQVERGVRCDPCVWVRRNGKVVCLQDEPDIAVTQTFSPVGMGNQALKDAKRILEWLTVDEKSYANLCRMFATPWLEPFKQLSYVLSGHGGDGKTLIARQALLGVLGVGKVFPGFSVQSYCNGGGYTLGRESMNDEMDGKAFAIDDEACAVTEDMLPLLRALSTGSQVNARVTGGRYRVMTPTATMLILTNMQFADSAENSDVRRFIKVEFHQSKGRSYDEYHAIEGFCHRHPAAFFVLSCRLWERSDEPEIVNLSPARNISDEMYWLISEIASNEEQYGDPVAVKGDYRKEFHTTVPQSLMDVLGLENARSRALPGKGQPRVVRVVNRDRFDVYRKAALGTDAESIKDWRQEALSKPNRDSLHPLDDVGDCHDLAGIVDAALAGHVGFAPCEGKARKTGGPVDGKVSLSWKRLNPSDENHVDSTFVTGKMSRYAVVPLGDCFVIDCDKPSEDGGPDGWQCLQALTGDYGSDALPATLVTKTPHGVHLYYRMPAGMDVGLLKNAVHEQNLPIDLRVSNKGYVLGPGSEVNGNHYELADLPSDIVPEASGAIMRMLKDFGYTNGSRPEAPALSLDDVMAGRPAASNSQGTPDMTPVPEGQRNSTLHAWAYGRYKNHPENEHQIHDDLLRRGRDSGLADAELEQIWKSIKRSLD
;
A
#
# COMPACT_ATOMS: atom_id res chain seq x y z
N MET A 1 8.79 5.11 -47.13
CA MET A 1 9.20 6.53 -47.29
C MET A 1 8.21 7.24 -48.21
N ARG A 2 7.60 8.33 -47.74
CA ARG A 2 6.70 9.18 -48.57
C ARG A 2 7.55 9.98 -49.57
N ASP A 3 7.14 10.05 -50.83
CA ASP A 3 7.86 10.81 -51.87
C ASP A 3 7.56 12.31 -51.75
N TYR A 4 8.30 13.01 -50.90
CA TYR A 4 8.14 14.45 -50.65
C TYR A 4 8.40 15.34 -51.88
N ARG A 5 8.89 14.78 -52.99
CA ARG A 5 8.97 15.48 -54.29
C ARG A 5 7.58 15.79 -54.89
N LYS A 6 6.56 15.04 -54.49
CA LYS A 6 5.15 15.23 -54.92
C LYS A 6 4.33 16.03 -53.93
N TYR A 7 4.91 16.43 -52.80
CA TYR A 7 4.25 17.22 -51.78
C TYR A 7 4.06 18.66 -52.26
N GLN A 8 2.90 19.26 -52.01
CA GLN A 8 2.65 20.68 -52.28
C GLN A 8 2.13 21.34 -50.99
N PRO A 9 2.86 22.33 -50.44
CA PRO A 9 2.40 23.14 -49.31
C PRO A 9 1.13 23.94 -49.65
N ILE A 10 0.31 24.24 -48.65
CA ILE A 10 -0.90 25.04 -48.80
C ILE A 10 -0.49 26.50 -49.15
N PRO A 11 -0.90 27.03 -50.30
CA PRO A 11 -0.68 28.44 -50.62
C PRO A 11 -1.48 29.32 -49.65
N THR A 12 -0.89 30.37 -49.12
CA THR A 12 -1.63 31.39 -48.35
C THR A 12 -1.22 32.78 -48.78
N GLU A 13 -2.18 33.69 -48.84
CA GLU A 13 -1.96 35.09 -49.26
C GLU A 13 -0.96 35.84 -48.36
N ASP A 14 -0.77 35.39 -47.11
CA ASP A 14 0.11 35.99 -46.10
C ASP A 14 1.47 35.26 -45.92
N LEU A 15 1.76 34.19 -46.66
CA LEU A 15 3.04 33.46 -46.54
C LEU A 15 4.07 33.97 -47.56
N PRO A 16 5.33 34.22 -47.17
CA PRO A 16 6.40 34.52 -48.12
C PRO A 16 6.60 33.34 -49.08
N ALA A 17 6.70 33.61 -50.38
CA ALA A 17 6.87 32.60 -51.45
C ALA A 17 8.01 31.58 -51.20
N GLN A 18 8.99 31.97 -50.37
CA GLN A 18 10.13 31.15 -49.96
C GLN A 18 9.75 29.96 -49.06
N PHE A 19 8.63 29.99 -48.35
CA PHE A 19 8.21 28.91 -47.43
C PHE A 19 7.98 27.57 -48.15
N ALA A 20 7.33 27.60 -49.32
CA ALA A 20 7.08 26.38 -50.08
C ALA A 20 8.37 25.78 -50.67
N GLY A 21 9.33 26.64 -51.05
CA GLY A 21 10.64 26.21 -51.52
C GLY A 21 11.48 25.52 -50.42
N ILE A 22 11.40 25.98 -49.17
CA ILE A 22 12.19 25.44 -48.05
C ILE A 22 11.91 23.94 -47.82
N PHE A 23 10.64 23.52 -47.86
CA PHE A 23 10.27 22.10 -47.68
C PHE A 23 10.98 21.16 -48.66
N HIS A 24 11.23 21.62 -49.89
CA HIS A 24 11.86 20.82 -50.96
C HIS A 24 13.37 20.99 -51.05
N MET A 25 13.89 22.18 -50.72
CA MET A 25 15.30 22.51 -50.94
C MET A 25 16.22 22.07 -49.80
N LEU A 26 15.70 21.85 -48.59
CA LEU A 26 16.51 21.39 -47.45
C LEU A 26 17.15 20.02 -47.73
N ALA A 27 18.47 19.94 -47.51
CA ALA A 27 19.28 18.75 -47.76
C ALA A 27 20.40 18.57 -46.73
N LEU A 28 20.75 17.32 -46.46
CA LEU A 28 21.89 16.97 -45.61
C LEU A 28 23.21 17.28 -46.34
N THR A 29 24.23 17.64 -45.57
CA THR A 29 25.58 17.95 -46.06
C THR A 29 26.63 17.26 -45.19
N PHE A 30 27.79 16.96 -45.76
CA PHE A 30 28.96 16.48 -45.00
C PHE A 30 29.79 17.64 -44.42
N THR A 31 29.43 18.88 -44.75
CA THR A 31 30.13 20.07 -44.25
C THR A 31 29.86 20.23 -42.74
N PRO A 32 30.88 20.54 -41.91
CA PRO A 32 30.70 20.74 -40.47
C PRO A 32 29.70 21.86 -40.16
N ALA A 33 28.93 21.69 -39.08
CA ALA A 33 28.00 22.71 -38.59
C ALA A 33 28.75 24.00 -38.20
N ASN A 34 28.16 25.15 -38.50
CA ASN A 34 28.76 26.46 -38.26
C ASN A 34 27.75 27.53 -37.80
N ASP A 35 26.55 27.09 -37.37
CA ASP A 35 25.39 27.86 -36.87
C ASP A 35 24.81 28.92 -37.80
N HIS A 36 25.59 29.45 -38.75
CA HIS A 36 25.17 30.47 -39.71
C HIS A 36 24.49 29.90 -40.95
N THR A 37 24.97 28.76 -41.45
CA THR A 37 24.51 28.16 -42.72
C THR A 37 24.23 26.67 -42.60
N ILE A 38 24.75 26.03 -41.57
CA ILE A 38 24.65 24.58 -41.38
C ILE A 38 24.40 24.30 -39.90
N ILE A 39 23.36 23.52 -39.62
CA ILE A 39 22.94 23.15 -38.27
C ILE A 39 22.87 21.63 -38.10
N THR A 40 22.99 21.15 -36.87
CA THR A 40 22.88 19.71 -36.57
C THR A 40 21.41 19.29 -36.40
N THR A 41 21.04 18.19 -37.06
CA THR A 41 19.74 17.51 -36.93
C THR A 41 19.68 16.65 -35.66
N ILE A 42 18.49 16.13 -35.34
CA ILE A 42 18.29 15.25 -34.17
C ILE A 42 19.10 13.94 -34.28
N THR A 43 19.34 13.45 -35.49
CA THR A 43 20.13 12.23 -35.75
C THR A 43 21.64 12.49 -35.82
N GLY A 44 22.09 13.73 -35.57
CA GLY A 44 23.51 14.09 -35.60
C GLY A 44 24.07 14.43 -36.98
N HIS A 45 23.28 14.32 -38.06
CA HIS A 45 23.70 14.76 -39.40
C HIS A 45 23.62 16.29 -39.54
N ASN A 46 24.44 16.85 -40.42
CA ASN A 46 24.46 18.29 -40.70
C ASN A 46 23.45 18.63 -41.80
N LEU A 47 22.61 19.64 -41.56
CA LEU A 47 21.59 20.16 -42.46
C LEU A 47 22.03 21.51 -43.03
N GLU A 48 22.06 21.64 -44.35
CA GLU A 48 22.34 22.92 -45.02
C GLU A 48 21.08 23.78 -45.04
N LEU A 49 21.18 24.99 -44.47
CA LEU A 49 20.10 25.97 -44.43
C LEU A 49 19.98 26.67 -45.78
N ILE A 50 18.73 26.99 -46.15
CA ILE A 50 18.46 27.86 -47.29
C ILE A 50 18.84 29.29 -46.91
N CYS A 51 19.74 29.87 -47.69
CA CYS A 51 20.29 31.20 -47.45
C CYS A 51 20.10 32.11 -48.68
N GLN A 52 20.04 33.42 -48.44
CA GLN A 52 20.04 34.48 -49.44
C GLN A 52 21.29 35.38 -49.26
N GLY A 53 21.71 36.03 -50.35
CA GLY A 53 22.93 36.87 -50.36
C GLY A 53 24.23 36.07 -50.56
N GLY A 54 25.30 36.74 -50.98
CA GLY A 54 26.62 36.14 -51.26
C GLY A 54 26.73 35.40 -52.60
N GLY A 55 27.88 35.50 -53.28
CA GLY A 55 28.18 34.68 -54.48
C GLY A 55 28.59 33.25 -54.11
N GLU A 56 28.73 32.34 -55.09
CA GLU A 56 29.12 30.92 -54.87
C GLU A 56 30.37 30.77 -53.97
N ASN A 57 31.28 31.74 -54.00
CA ASN A 57 32.56 31.69 -53.29
C ASN A 57 32.64 32.49 -51.97
N ASP A 58 31.57 33.20 -51.55
CA ASP A 58 31.60 34.07 -50.35
C ASP A 58 30.54 33.66 -49.32
N ARG A 59 30.78 32.51 -48.66
CA ARG A 59 29.89 31.94 -47.63
C ARG A 59 29.66 32.85 -46.42
N ARG A 60 30.52 33.84 -46.18
CA ARG A 60 30.41 34.77 -45.03
C ARG A 60 29.29 35.82 -45.19
N LYS A 61 28.74 35.99 -46.38
CA LYS A 61 27.64 36.93 -46.68
C LYS A 61 26.30 36.23 -46.94
N LYS A 62 26.22 34.93 -46.69
CA LYS A 62 24.99 34.14 -46.80
C LYS A 62 24.23 34.25 -45.49
N GLU A 63 23.01 34.78 -45.54
CA GLU A 63 22.10 34.84 -44.39
C GLU A 63 20.93 33.88 -44.62
N PRO A 64 20.49 33.11 -43.61
CA PRO A 64 19.31 32.26 -43.73
C PRO A 64 18.09 33.05 -44.23
N VAL A 65 17.35 32.50 -45.19
CA VAL A 65 16.11 33.15 -45.71
C VAL A 65 15.06 33.36 -44.62
N VAL A 66 15.07 32.48 -43.62
CA VAL A 66 14.32 32.56 -42.37
C VAL A 66 15.19 32.02 -41.24
N ALA A 67 14.87 32.40 -39.99
CA ALA A 67 15.61 31.95 -38.81
C ALA A 67 15.83 30.41 -38.82
N ALA A 68 17.05 29.99 -38.48
CA ALA A 68 17.48 28.60 -38.58
C ALA A 68 16.54 27.62 -37.86
N GLY A 69 15.98 28.02 -36.71
CA GLY A 69 15.02 27.22 -35.94
C GLY A 69 13.75 26.87 -36.72
N TYR A 70 13.22 27.77 -37.57
CA TYR A 70 12.05 27.46 -38.40
C TYR A 70 12.38 26.44 -39.48
N GLN A 71 13.56 26.56 -40.11
CA GLN A 71 14.01 25.58 -41.11
C GLN A 71 14.26 24.20 -40.46
N LYS A 72 14.80 24.18 -39.23
CA LYS A 72 14.95 22.95 -38.44
C LYS A 72 13.60 22.31 -38.11
N ALA A 73 12.61 23.10 -37.68
CA ALA A 73 11.27 22.60 -37.40
C ALA A 73 10.59 22.01 -38.65
N ILE A 74 10.75 22.65 -39.81
CA ILE A 74 10.26 22.14 -41.11
C ILE A 74 10.95 20.82 -41.48
N TRP A 75 12.27 20.74 -41.29
CA TRP A 75 13.03 19.51 -41.50
C TRP A 75 12.53 18.38 -40.59
N GLU A 76 12.42 18.64 -39.28
CA GLU A 76 11.95 17.65 -38.32
C GLU A 76 10.49 17.24 -38.57
N LEU A 77 9.63 18.13 -39.08
CA LEU A 77 8.27 17.77 -39.53
C LEU A 77 8.30 16.82 -40.73
N ARG A 78 9.15 17.13 -41.72
CA ARG A 78 9.32 16.30 -42.92
C ARG A 78 9.89 14.92 -42.59
N GLU A 79 10.89 14.84 -41.74
CA GLU A 79 11.50 13.57 -41.33
C GLU A 79 10.69 12.84 -40.25
N GLY A 80 9.57 13.42 -39.79
CA GLY A 80 8.66 12.79 -38.86
C GLY A 80 9.15 12.77 -37.42
N HIS A 81 10.02 13.70 -37.02
CA HIS A 81 10.48 13.98 -35.65
C HIS A 81 9.72 15.12 -34.97
N LEU A 82 8.93 15.89 -35.72
CA LEU A 82 7.92 16.83 -35.22
C LEU A 82 6.56 16.36 -35.75
N ARG A 83 5.63 16.04 -34.84
CA ARG A 83 4.33 15.45 -35.19
C ARG A 83 3.20 16.19 -34.49
N TYR A 84 2.03 16.22 -35.12
CA TYR A 84 0.82 16.79 -34.51
C TYR A 84 0.09 15.75 -33.67
N CYS A 85 -0.41 16.14 -32.49
CA CYS A 85 -1.26 15.33 -31.63
C CYS A 85 -2.71 15.84 -31.68
N PRO A 86 -3.63 15.15 -32.38
CA PRO A 86 -5.02 15.60 -32.51
C PRO A 86 -5.76 15.73 -31.18
N SER A 87 -5.49 14.84 -30.22
CA SER A 87 -6.20 14.84 -28.93
C SER A 87 -5.86 16.02 -28.03
N GLN A 88 -4.72 16.69 -28.26
CA GLN A 88 -4.26 17.83 -27.46
C GLN A 88 -4.19 19.13 -28.28
N ASP A 89 -4.52 19.07 -29.57
CA ASP A 89 -4.32 20.14 -30.56
C ASP A 89 -2.96 20.83 -30.45
N ARG A 90 -1.89 20.04 -30.32
CA ARG A 90 -0.53 20.53 -30.05
C ARG A 90 0.52 19.74 -30.82
N LEU A 91 1.63 20.37 -31.14
CA LEU A 91 2.81 19.71 -31.71
C LEU A 91 3.59 18.96 -30.62
N TRP A 92 4.23 17.88 -31.03
CA TRP A 92 5.06 17.02 -30.19
C TRP A 92 6.37 16.75 -30.93
N ARG A 93 7.48 16.87 -30.21
CA ARG A 93 8.81 16.66 -30.75
C ARG A 93 9.42 15.40 -30.15
N ARG A 94 10.14 14.65 -30.96
CA ARG A 94 10.90 13.47 -30.53
C ARG A 94 12.06 13.93 -29.66
N ASP A 95 12.32 13.20 -28.58
CA ASP A 95 13.44 13.52 -27.70
C ASP A 95 14.77 13.22 -28.41
N PRO A 96 15.74 14.16 -28.38
CA PRO A 96 17.08 13.89 -28.88
C PRO A 96 17.81 12.93 -27.95
N ASP A 97 18.63 12.07 -28.52
CA ASP A 97 19.64 11.36 -27.75
C ASP A 97 20.75 12.32 -27.33
N MET A 98 20.86 12.50 -26.01
CA MET A 98 21.81 13.37 -25.34
C MET A 98 22.76 12.57 -24.43
N ALA A 99 22.66 11.24 -24.42
CA ALA A 99 23.53 10.39 -23.61
C ALA A 99 24.93 10.31 -24.24
N ASP A 100 25.94 10.23 -23.38
CA ASP A 100 27.33 10.05 -23.80
C ASP A 100 27.59 8.55 -23.98
N HIS A 101 27.57 8.08 -25.22
CA HIS A 101 27.88 6.70 -25.58
C HIS A 101 28.59 6.64 -26.93
N GLU A 102 29.31 5.53 -27.16
CA GLU A 102 30.05 5.32 -28.40
C GLU A 102 29.10 4.96 -29.56
N GLY A 103 29.08 5.78 -30.61
CA GLY A 103 28.34 5.48 -31.84
C GLY A 103 27.58 6.68 -32.42
N GLU A 104 26.67 6.40 -33.34
CA GLU A 104 25.71 7.39 -33.85
C GLU A 104 24.62 7.67 -32.80
N ARG A 105 24.01 8.86 -32.86
CA ARG A 105 22.89 9.20 -31.97
C ARG A 105 21.73 8.25 -32.19
N LEU A 106 21.20 7.70 -31.09
CA LEU A 106 20.04 6.83 -31.12
C LEU A 106 18.77 7.62 -31.44
N ILE A 107 17.87 6.99 -32.16
CA ILE A 107 16.52 7.53 -32.36
C ILE A 107 15.66 7.05 -31.19
N LEU A 108 15.35 7.98 -30.28
CA LEU A 108 14.50 7.67 -29.13
C LEU A 108 13.02 7.59 -29.54
N ASN A 109 12.27 6.70 -28.90
CA ASN A 109 10.83 6.56 -29.08
C ASN A 109 10.01 7.39 -28.08
N SER A 110 10.67 8.29 -27.35
CA SER A 110 10.05 9.22 -26.41
C SER A 110 9.82 10.58 -27.07
N TRP A 111 8.75 11.24 -26.61
CA TRP A 111 8.23 12.47 -27.19
C TRP A 111 7.77 13.42 -26.09
N HIS A 112 7.90 14.72 -26.34
CA HIS A 112 7.39 15.76 -25.43
C HIS A 112 6.51 16.79 -26.17
N PRO A 113 5.54 17.39 -25.48
CA PRO A 113 4.69 18.42 -26.07
C PRO A 113 5.45 19.74 -26.25
N VAL A 114 5.32 20.33 -27.43
CA VAL A 114 5.92 21.62 -27.78
C VAL A 114 4.99 22.75 -27.31
N LYS A 115 5.48 23.65 -26.45
CA LYS A 115 4.71 24.83 -26.00
C LYS A 115 4.57 25.86 -27.11
N THR A 116 5.69 26.27 -27.69
CA THR A 116 5.80 27.15 -28.86
C THR A 116 6.98 26.67 -29.70
N ILE A 117 6.92 26.84 -31.02
CA ILE A 117 8.03 26.48 -31.91
C ILE A 117 9.22 27.40 -31.64
N GLU A 118 8.95 28.66 -31.32
CA GLU A 118 9.99 29.65 -31.05
C GLU A 118 10.84 29.31 -29.83
N ASP A 119 10.24 28.84 -28.75
CA ASP A 119 10.99 28.48 -27.55
C ASP A 119 11.70 27.13 -27.73
N GLU A 120 11.04 26.16 -28.38
CA GLU A 120 11.56 24.80 -28.62
C GLU A 120 12.80 24.80 -29.55
N TYR A 121 12.77 25.64 -30.58
CA TYR A 121 13.84 25.74 -31.58
C TYR A 121 14.73 26.97 -31.38
N HIS A 122 14.65 27.60 -30.21
CA HIS A 122 15.50 28.74 -29.80
C HIS A 122 15.50 29.91 -30.80
N ILE A 123 14.33 30.29 -31.32
CA ILE A 123 14.16 31.38 -32.29
C ILE A 123 14.06 32.71 -31.55
N GLY A 124 15.02 33.59 -31.80
CA GLY A 124 15.12 34.92 -31.18
C GLY A 124 15.55 34.88 -29.72
N GLY A 125 16.41 35.83 -29.33
CA GLY A 125 16.98 35.89 -27.97
C GLY A 125 15.96 36.20 -26.84
N ASN A 126 14.74 36.64 -27.17
CA ASN A 126 13.65 36.83 -26.23
C ASN A 126 12.27 36.85 -26.93
N ALA A 127 11.19 36.86 -26.14
CA ALA A 127 9.81 36.84 -26.62
C ALA A 127 9.40 38.05 -27.50
N ARG A 128 10.18 39.13 -27.53
CA ARG A 128 9.95 40.33 -28.37
C ARG A 128 10.89 40.41 -29.57
N SER A 129 11.69 39.37 -29.82
CA SER A 129 12.61 39.35 -30.95
C SER A 129 11.85 39.52 -32.27
N SER A 130 12.36 40.38 -33.15
CA SER A 130 11.85 40.56 -34.50
C SER A 130 11.99 39.31 -35.38
N GLU A 131 12.83 38.35 -34.96
CA GLU A 131 12.99 37.05 -35.62
C GLU A 131 11.81 36.11 -35.38
N ARG A 132 11.03 36.34 -34.32
CA ARG A 132 9.83 35.54 -34.02
C ARG A 132 8.68 36.01 -34.91
N ASN A 133 8.23 35.14 -35.80
CA ASN A 133 7.12 35.41 -36.70
C ASN A 133 6.04 34.31 -36.56
N PRO A 134 4.90 34.63 -35.91
CA PRO A 134 3.81 33.68 -35.68
C PRO A 134 3.22 33.05 -36.95
N LEU A 135 3.38 33.69 -38.12
CA LEU A 135 2.87 33.17 -39.39
C LEU A 135 3.59 31.87 -39.79
N TYR A 136 4.90 31.76 -39.54
CA TYR A 136 5.64 30.52 -39.79
C TYR A 136 5.18 29.39 -38.87
N SER A 137 5.00 29.70 -37.58
CA SER A 137 4.50 28.71 -36.62
C SER A 137 3.09 28.25 -36.95
N GLY A 138 2.21 29.16 -37.35
CA GLY A 138 0.87 28.86 -37.82
C GLY A 138 0.85 27.99 -39.08
N ALA A 139 1.80 28.20 -40.00
CA ALA A 139 1.94 27.39 -41.21
C ALA A 139 2.46 25.97 -40.91
N ILE A 140 3.51 25.83 -40.09
CA ILE A 140 4.03 24.52 -39.66
C ILE A 140 2.93 23.71 -38.96
N MET A 141 2.19 24.33 -38.04
CA MET A 141 1.06 23.69 -37.35
C MET A 141 -0.03 23.25 -38.33
N ARG A 142 -0.35 24.07 -39.33
CA ARG A 142 -1.35 23.74 -40.35
C ARG A 142 -0.93 22.56 -41.21
N GLU A 143 0.32 22.52 -41.66
CA GLU A 143 0.83 21.40 -42.45
C GLU A 143 0.88 20.11 -41.63
N ALA A 144 1.34 20.18 -40.38
CA ALA A 144 1.40 19.02 -39.48
C ALA A 144 0.03 18.35 -39.24
N LYS A 145 -1.09 19.08 -39.38
CA LYS A 145 -2.45 18.53 -39.28
C LYS A 145 -2.82 17.60 -40.45
N ARG A 146 -2.06 17.59 -41.55
CA ARG A 146 -2.33 16.76 -42.75
C ARG A 146 -1.86 15.32 -42.54
N SER A 147 -2.69 14.49 -41.90
CA SER A 147 -2.41 13.08 -41.59
C SER A 147 -1.98 12.22 -42.81
N GLN A 148 -2.45 12.58 -44.00
CA GLN A 148 -2.07 11.93 -45.26
C GLN A 148 -0.58 12.12 -45.63
N TRP A 149 0.06 13.18 -45.13
CA TRP A 149 1.44 13.57 -45.45
C TRP A 149 2.37 13.50 -44.24
N PHE A 150 1.86 13.77 -43.04
CA PHE A 150 2.64 13.68 -41.80
C PHE A 150 1.99 12.72 -40.81
N GLU A 151 2.81 11.88 -40.19
CA GLU A 151 2.36 11.00 -39.11
C GLU A 151 2.01 11.81 -37.87
N GLN A 152 1.08 11.29 -37.08
CA GLN A 152 0.56 11.97 -35.90
C GLN A 152 1.03 11.27 -34.63
N VAL A 153 1.06 12.01 -33.53
CA VAL A 153 1.20 11.41 -32.20
C VAL A 153 -0.17 10.99 -31.73
N GLU A 154 -0.23 9.77 -31.22
CA GLU A 154 -1.44 9.19 -30.70
C GLU A 154 -1.51 9.30 -29.19
N ARG A 155 -2.73 9.46 -28.67
CA ARG A 155 -2.94 9.34 -27.24
C ARG A 155 -2.78 7.88 -26.84
N GLY A 156 -1.78 7.61 -25.99
CA GLY A 156 -1.42 6.25 -25.63
C GLY A 156 -0.17 6.18 -24.75
N VAL A 157 0.20 4.95 -24.44
CA VAL A 157 1.33 4.59 -23.58
C VAL A 157 2.23 3.60 -24.31
N ARG A 158 3.54 3.80 -24.24
CA ARG A 158 4.55 2.89 -24.79
C ARG A 158 5.50 2.42 -23.70
N CYS A 159 5.74 1.13 -23.65
CA CYS A 159 6.83 0.51 -22.90
C CYS A 159 7.31 -0.65 -23.76
N ASP A 160 8.42 -0.47 -24.45
CA ASP A 160 8.88 -1.39 -25.48
C ASP A 160 8.93 -2.84 -24.99
N PRO A 161 8.49 -3.82 -25.81
CA PRO A 161 8.02 -3.68 -27.20
C PRO A 161 6.52 -3.36 -27.34
N CYS A 162 5.82 -3.07 -26.25
CA CYS A 162 4.37 -2.91 -26.23
C CYS A 162 3.93 -1.43 -26.34
N VAL A 163 2.89 -1.19 -27.14
CA VAL A 163 2.27 0.13 -27.33
C VAL A 163 0.76 -0.01 -27.14
N TRP A 164 0.21 0.71 -26.16
CA TRP A 164 -1.22 0.75 -25.87
C TRP A 164 -1.83 2.03 -26.42
N VAL A 165 -2.76 1.87 -27.36
CA VAL A 165 -3.48 2.97 -28.02
C VAL A 165 -4.95 2.60 -28.18
N ARG A 166 -5.81 3.60 -28.35
CA ARG A 166 -7.23 3.37 -28.59
C ARG A 166 -7.50 3.20 -30.09
N ARG A 167 -8.16 2.11 -30.46
CA ARG A 167 -8.61 1.77 -31.82
C ARG A 167 -10.08 1.38 -31.78
N ASN A 168 -10.90 2.00 -32.63
CA ASN A 168 -12.35 1.71 -32.70
C ASN A 168 -13.03 1.77 -31.32
N GLY A 169 -12.63 2.73 -30.49
CA GLY A 169 -13.19 2.92 -29.15
C GLY A 169 -12.68 1.97 -28.07
N LYS A 170 -11.74 1.04 -28.35
CA LYS A 170 -11.16 0.12 -27.36
C LYS A 170 -9.63 0.27 -27.25
N VAL A 171 -9.07 0.04 -26.08
CA VAL A 171 -7.61 -0.03 -25.90
C VAL A 171 -7.11 -1.36 -26.47
N VAL A 172 -6.06 -1.29 -27.30
CA VAL A 172 -5.39 -2.47 -27.85
C VAL A 172 -3.90 -2.38 -27.58
N CYS A 173 -3.26 -3.52 -27.35
CA CYS A 173 -1.81 -3.65 -27.27
C CYS A 173 -1.25 -3.99 -28.66
N LEU A 174 -0.44 -3.11 -29.21
CA LEU A 174 0.35 -3.32 -30.43
C LEU A 174 1.76 -3.75 -30.02
N GLN A 175 2.35 -4.68 -30.77
CA GLN A 175 3.70 -5.18 -30.57
C GLN A 175 4.50 -4.99 -31.86
N ASP A 176 5.80 -4.77 -31.74
CA ASP A 176 6.74 -4.68 -32.87
C ASP A 176 6.44 -3.54 -33.86
N GLU A 177 5.86 -2.44 -33.36
CA GLU A 177 5.56 -1.23 -34.12
C GLU A 177 6.55 -0.10 -33.74
N PRO A 178 7.75 -0.06 -34.33
CA PRO A 178 8.86 0.72 -33.80
C PRO A 178 8.64 2.24 -33.88
N ASP A 179 7.87 2.75 -34.83
CA ASP A 179 7.74 4.20 -35.10
C ASP A 179 6.37 4.81 -34.69
N ILE A 180 5.54 4.05 -33.95
CA ILE A 180 4.32 4.62 -33.37
C ILE A 180 4.73 5.63 -32.28
N ALA A 181 4.35 6.88 -32.49
CA ALA A 181 4.54 7.97 -31.54
C ALA A 181 3.33 8.08 -30.61
N VAL A 182 3.59 8.04 -29.30
CA VAL A 182 2.54 8.16 -28.28
C VAL A 182 2.83 9.28 -27.29
N THR A 183 1.78 9.73 -26.61
CA THR A 183 1.84 10.81 -25.60
C THR A 183 2.64 10.47 -24.34
N GLN A 184 2.94 9.20 -24.08
CA GLN A 184 3.76 8.77 -22.94
C GLN A 184 4.59 7.54 -23.28
N THR A 185 5.90 7.65 -23.08
CA THR A 185 6.85 6.54 -23.22
C THR A 185 7.52 6.28 -21.88
N PHE A 186 7.60 5.02 -21.48
CA PHE A 186 8.30 4.56 -20.29
C PHE A 186 9.51 3.72 -20.66
N SER A 187 10.56 3.82 -19.84
CA SER A 187 11.72 2.95 -19.96
C SER A 187 11.35 1.50 -19.62
N PRO A 188 11.72 0.51 -20.46
CA PRO A 188 11.51 -0.91 -20.18
C PRO A 188 12.55 -1.48 -19.21
N VAL A 189 13.44 -0.66 -18.65
CA VAL A 189 14.48 -1.11 -17.71
C VAL A 189 13.84 -1.80 -16.50
N GLY A 190 14.38 -2.98 -16.16
CA GLY A 190 13.89 -3.82 -15.09
C GLY A 190 12.55 -4.52 -15.40
N MET A 191 11.93 -4.31 -16.56
CA MET A 191 10.61 -4.85 -16.84
C MET A 191 10.65 -6.35 -17.21
N GLY A 192 9.64 -7.08 -16.75
CA GLY A 192 9.46 -8.50 -17.03
C GLY A 192 8.18 -9.05 -16.41
N ASN A 193 7.83 -10.31 -16.72
CA ASN A 193 6.62 -10.93 -16.19
C ASN A 193 6.61 -11.01 -14.65
N GLN A 194 7.78 -11.17 -14.03
CA GLN A 194 7.91 -11.19 -12.57
C GLN A 194 7.63 -9.81 -11.96
N ALA A 195 8.18 -8.74 -12.54
CA ALA A 195 7.91 -7.37 -12.10
C ALA A 195 6.41 -7.04 -12.15
N LEU A 196 5.67 -7.53 -13.16
CA LEU A 196 4.22 -7.35 -13.22
C LEU A 196 3.46 -8.15 -12.16
N LYS A 197 3.91 -9.37 -11.84
CA LYS A 197 3.34 -10.17 -10.74
C LYS A 197 3.58 -9.50 -9.39
N ASP A 198 4.77 -8.94 -9.18
CA ASP A 198 5.11 -8.27 -7.92
C ASP A 198 4.41 -6.92 -7.80
N ALA A 199 4.29 -6.14 -8.89
CA ALA A 199 3.45 -4.94 -8.92
C ALA A 199 1.99 -5.28 -8.54
N LYS A 200 1.44 -6.36 -9.09
CA LYS A 200 0.09 -6.83 -8.74
C LYS A 200 -0.02 -7.14 -7.25
N ARG A 201 0.91 -7.93 -6.70
CA ARG A 201 0.95 -8.28 -5.27
C ARG A 201 1.05 -7.06 -4.37
N ILE A 202 1.85 -6.06 -4.74
CA ILE A 202 1.98 -4.81 -3.99
C ILE A 202 0.65 -4.06 -3.94
N LEU A 203 -0.03 -3.91 -5.08
CA LEU A 203 -1.32 -3.23 -5.11
C LEU A 203 -2.39 -3.99 -4.30
N GLU A 204 -2.46 -5.32 -4.44
CA GLU A 204 -3.34 -6.18 -3.64
C GLU A 204 -3.05 -6.07 -2.15
N TRP A 205 -1.77 -6.01 -1.77
CA TRP A 205 -1.35 -5.83 -0.37
C TRP A 205 -1.75 -4.45 0.18
N LEU A 206 -1.76 -3.40 -0.64
CA LEU A 206 -2.13 -2.04 -0.18
C LEU A 206 -3.64 -1.86 0.02
N THR A 207 -4.46 -2.51 -0.80
CA THR A 207 -5.92 -2.27 -0.89
C THR A 207 -6.74 -3.33 -0.17
N VAL A 208 -7.91 -2.96 0.36
CA VAL A 208 -8.74 -3.87 1.18
C VAL A 208 -9.43 -5.00 0.41
N ASP A 209 -9.70 -4.81 -0.88
CA ASP A 209 -10.47 -5.73 -1.71
C ASP A 209 -10.05 -5.67 -3.19
N GLU A 210 -10.51 -6.64 -3.98
CA GLU A 210 -10.20 -6.75 -5.41
C GLU A 210 -10.71 -5.53 -6.21
N LYS A 211 -11.81 -4.90 -5.77
CA LYS A 211 -12.40 -3.73 -6.44
C LYS A 211 -11.52 -2.49 -6.28
N SER A 212 -11.05 -2.25 -5.06
CA SER A 212 -10.11 -1.19 -4.70
C SER A 212 -8.77 -1.41 -5.40
N TYR A 213 -8.29 -2.65 -5.45
CA TYR A 213 -7.12 -3.03 -6.26
C TYR A 213 -7.32 -2.65 -7.73
N ALA A 214 -8.44 -3.04 -8.35
CA ALA A 214 -8.70 -2.78 -9.76
C ALA A 214 -8.75 -1.26 -10.05
N ASN A 215 -9.39 -0.49 -9.17
CA ASN A 215 -9.43 0.97 -9.27
C ASN A 215 -8.05 1.61 -9.10
N LEU A 216 -7.26 1.20 -8.09
CA LEU A 216 -5.90 1.69 -7.89
C LEU A 216 -4.99 1.35 -9.08
N CYS A 217 -5.10 0.13 -9.60
CA CYS A 217 -4.37 -0.31 -10.78
C CYS A 217 -4.72 0.55 -12.00
N ARG A 218 -6.01 0.86 -12.22
CA ARG A 218 -6.48 1.66 -13.37
C ARG A 218 -5.95 3.10 -13.38
N MET A 219 -5.76 3.67 -12.20
CA MET A 219 -5.31 5.05 -12.01
C MET A 219 -4.08 5.40 -12.86
N PHE A 220 -3.06 4.55 -12.85
CA PHE A 220 -1.75 4.86 -13.43
C PHE A 220 -1.79 5.22 -14.93
N ALA A 221 -2.53 4.48 -15.76
CA ALA A 221 -2.61 4.74 -17.20
C ALA A 221 -3.80 5.61 -17.62
N THR A 222 -4.64 6.03 -16.66
CA THR A 222 -5.85 6.83 -16.93
C THR A 222 -5.60 8.06 -17.81
N PRO A 223 -4.58 8.92 -17.56
CA PRO A 223 -4.41 10.16 -18.33
C PRO A 223 -4.24 9.96 -19.84
N TRP A 224 -3.79 8.77 -20.26
CA TRP A 224 -3.48 8.47 -21.65
C TRP A 224 -4.47 7.49 -22.29
N LEU A 225 -5.12 6.63 -21.50
CA LEU A 225 -5.99 5.58 -22.03
C LEU A 225 -7.48 5.85 -21.89
N GLU A 226 -7.92 6.70 -20.95
CA GLU A 226 -9.37 7.03 -20.85
C GLU A 226 -9.87 7.66 -22.17
N PRO A 227 -11.11 7.40 -22.63
CA PRO A 227 -11.57 7.92 -23.91
C PRO A 227 -11.75 9.45 -23.91
N PHE A 228 -12.26 9.99 -22.82
CA PHE A 228 -12.41 11.42 -22.54
C PHE A 228 -12.20 11.63 -21.05
N LYS A 229 -11.83 12.86 -20.66
CA LYS A 229 -11.58 13.18 -19.25
C LYS A 229 -12.86 12.99 -18.45
N GLN A 230 -12.83 12.01 -17.54
CA GLN A 230 -13.96 11.75 -16.64
C GLN A 230 -13.53 11.24 -15.27
N LEU A 231 -12.42 10.49 -15.18
CA LEU A 231 -12.05 9.78 -13.96
C LEU A 231 -11.12 10.63 -13.09
N SER A 232 -11.43 10.67 -11.81
CA SER A 232 -10.66 11.28 -10.74
C SER A 232 -10.65 10.30 -9.57
N TYR A 233 -9.52 10.10 -8.92
CA TYR A 233 -9.36 9.02 -7.94
C TYR A 233 -9.32 9.57 -6.51
N VAL A 234 -10.05 8.90 -5.63
CA VAL A 234 -10.08 9.18 -4.19
C VAL A 234 -9.44 8.00 -3.48
N LEU A 235 -8.23 8.20 -2.96
CA LEU A 235 -7.55 7.20 -2.15
C LEU A 235 -7.89 7.49 -0.69
N SER A 236 -8.70 6.62 -0.08
CA SER A 236 -9.10 6.73 1.32
C SER A 236 -8.39 5.69 2.17
N GLY A 237 -7.99 6.08 3.36
CA GLY A 237 -7.25 5.19 4.24
C GLY A 237 -6.75 5.86 5.51
N HIS A 238 -5.95 5.15 6.31
CA HIS A 238 -5.46 5.64 7.61
C HIS A 238 -4.10 6.33 7.46
N GLY A 239 -3.63 7.00 8.51
CA GLY A 239 -2.23 7.44 8.56
C GLY A 239 -1.27 6.24 8.42
N GLY A 240 -0.30 6.34 7.50
CA GLY A 240 0.76 5.36 7.33
C GLY A 240 0.38 4.08 6.57
N ASP A 241 -0.69 4.09 5.78
CA ASP A 241 -1.18 2.96 4.97
C ASP A 241 -0.54 2.84 3.57
N GLY A 242 0.32 3.79 3.19
CA GLY A 242 1.04 3.78 1.92
C GLY A 242 0.38 4.59 0.79
N LYS A 243 -0.72 5.34 1.02
CA LYS A 243 -1.32 6.22 -0.01
C LYS A 243 -0.31 7.22 -0.57
N THR A 244 0.32 7.99 0.32
CA THR A 244 1.31 9.00 -0.04
C THR A 244 2.57 8.38 -0.63
N LEU A 245 2.93 7.16 -0.19
CA LEU A 245 4.06 6.41 -0.73
C LEU A 245 3.85 6.10 -2.22
N ILE A 246 2.69 5.58 -2.61
CA ILE A 246 2.36 5.32 -4.02
C ILE A 246 2.34 6.62 -4.83
N ALA A 247 1.71 7.68 -4.32
CA ALA A 247 1.67 8.96 -5.01
C ALA A 247 3.09 9.55 -5.22
N ARG A 248 3.97 9.47 -4.21
CA ARG A 248 5.33 10.00 -4.30
C ARG A 248 6.27 9.12 -5.10
N GLN A 249 6.30 7.81 -4.85
CA GLN A 249 7.30 6.94 -5.48
C GLN A 249 6.84 6.45 -6.87
N ALA A 250 5.60 5.98 -6.98
CA ALA A 250 5.12 5.38 -8.21
C ALA A 250 4.63 6.41 -9.25
N LEU A 251 4.14 7.58 -8.82
CA LEU A 251 3.76 8.67 -9.74
C LEU A 251 4.85 9.73 -9.85
N LEU A 252 5.11 10.47 -8.77
CA LEU A 252 6.04 11.60 -8.83
C LEU A 252 7.49 11.16 -9.11
N GLY A 253 7.94 10.06 -8.52
CA GLY A 253 9.29 9.51 -8.72
C GLY A 253 9.52 9.03 -10.17
N VAL A 254 8.49 8.49 -10.82
CA VAL A 254 8.58 7.97 -12.19
C VAL A 254 8.36 9.07 -13.24
N LEU A 255 7.37 9.93 -13.04
CA LEU A 255 6.93 10.93 -14.03
C LEU A 255 7.58 12.31 -13.84
N GLY A 256 8.06 12.61 -12.62
CA GLY A 256 8.62 13.90 -12.24
C GLY A 256 7.61 15.05 -12.18
N VAL A 257 8.06 16.18 -11.64
CA VAL A 257 7.27 17.43 -11.53
C VAL A 257 6.87 18.02 -12.89
N GLY A 258 7.52 17.58 -13.97
CA GLY A 258 7.15 17.98 -15.34
C GLY A 258 5.75 17.50 -15.73
N LYS A 259 5.35 16.31 -15.28
CA LYS A 259 4.08 15.65 -15.62
C LYS A 259 3.11 15.52 -14.43
N VAL A 260 3.60 15.69 -13.21
CA VAL A 260 2.78 15.64 -11.99
C VAL A 260 2.77 17.02 -11.33
N PHE A 261 1.59 17.50 -10.93
CA PHE A 261 1.43 18.69 -10.11
C PHE A 261 1.12 18.28 -8.66
N PRO A 262 2.12 18.24 -7.77
CA PRO A 262 1.94 17.81 -6.37
C PRO A 262 1.40 18.92 -5.46
N GLY A 263 1.30 20.17 -5.94
CA GLY A 263 0.83 21.32 -5.16
C GLY A 263 -0.68 21.57 -5.25
N PHE A 264 -1.45 20.58 -5.73
CA PHE A 264 -2.89 20.74 -5.86
C PHE A 264 -3.55 20.62 -4.47
N SER A 265 -4.45 21.56 -4.15
CA SER A 265 -5.16 21.57 -2.87
C SER A 265 -6.66 21.71 -3.14
N VAL A 266 -7.43 20.68 -2.81
CA VAL A 266 -8.90 20.65 -2.95
C VAL A 266 -9.53 21.76 -2.14
N GLN A 267 -9.09 21.97 -0.89
CA GLN A 267 -9.59 23.01 -0.01
C GLN A 267 -9.42 24.40 -0.63
N SER A 268 -8.20 24.70 -1.08
CA SER A 268 -7.88 26.00 -1.67
C SER A 268 -8.61 26.22 -3.00
N TYR A 269 -8.77 25.15 -3.79
CA TYR A 269 -9.47 25.20 -5.08
C TYR A 269 -10.97 25.45 -4.91
N CYS A 270 -11.58 24.84 -3.88
CA CYS A 270 -13.01 24.92 -3.63
C CYS A 270 -13.42 26.08 -2.70
N ASN A 271 -12.46 26.86 -2.21
CA ASN A 271 -12.75 27.95 -1.27
C ASN A 271 -13.72 28.98 -1.89
N GLY A 272 -14.80 29.28 -1.14
CA GLY A 272 -15.91 30.11 -1.59
C GLY A 272 -15.52 31.59 -1.69
N GLY A 273 -15.24 32.07 -2.89
CA GLY A 273 -15.00 33.47 -3.20
C GLY A 273 -14.99 33.68 -4.72
N GLY A 274 -15.75 34.66 -5.21
CA GLY A 274 -16.17 34.77 -6.62
C GLY A 274 -15.06 34.67 -7.68
N TYR A 275 -13.82 35.04 -7.39
CA TYR A 275 -12.65 34.84 -8.26
C TYR A 275 -11.39 34.79 -7.39
N THR A 276 -10.85 33.59 -7.17
CA THR A 276 -9.58 33.42 -6.45
C THR A 276 -8.45 33.24 -7.45
N LEU A 277 -7.49 34.17 -7.44
CA LEU A 277 -6.24 34.08 -8.21
C LEU A 277 -5.59 32.69 -8.05
N GLY A 278 -5.68 32.10 -6.84
CA GLY A 278 -5.17 30.76 -6.55
C GLY A 278 -5.78 29.65 -7.41
N ARG A 279 -7.10 29.66 -7.66
CA ARG A 279 -7.76 28.67 -8.51
C ARG A 279 -7.29 28.77 -9.96
N GLU A 280 -7.18 30.00 -10.47
CA GLU A 280 -6.76 30.27 -11.83
C GLU A 280 -5.28 29.94 -12.06
N SER A 281 -4.43 30.15 -11.05
CA SER A 281 -3.02 29.75 -11.09
C SER A 281 -2.85 28.23 -10.97
N MET A 282 -3.64 27.53 -10.15
CA MET A 282 -3.66 26.06 -10.14
C MET A 282 -4.11 25.49 -11.49
N ASN A 283 -5.12 26.09 -12.12
CA ASN A 283 -5.55 25.74 -13.47
C ASN A 283 -4.39 25.90 -14.47
N ASP A 284 -3.61 26.97 -14.36
CA ASP A 284 -2.44 27.20 -15.22
C ASP A 284 -1.35 26.13 -15.03
N GLU A 285 -1.03 25.79 -13.78
CA GLU A 285 -0.03 24.77 -13.43
C GLU A 285 -0.45 23.34 -13.84
N MET A 286 -1.75 23.05 -13.86
CA MET A 286 -2.29 21.76 -14.31
C MET A 286 -2.26 21.58 -15.83
N ASP A 287 -2.12 22.66 -16.62
CA ASP A 287 -2.10 22.59 -18.09
C ASP A 287 -0.92 21.72 -18.59
N GLY A 288 -1.26 20.64 -19.29
CA GLY A 288 -0.29 19.68 -19.82
C GLY A 288 0.26 18.67 -18.80
N LYS A 289 -0.23 18.68 -17.55
CA LYS A 289 0.08 17.65 -16.55
C LYS A 289 -0.77 16.41 -16.76
N ALA A 290 -0.21 15.25 -16.39
CA ALA A 290 -0.89 13.96 -16.36
C ALA A 290 -1.66 13.76 -15.05
N PHE A 291 -1.08 14.20 -13.92
CA PHE A 291 -1.69 14.08 -12.59
C PHE A 291 -1.65 15.41 -11.83
N ALA A 292 -2.68 15.66 -11.04
CA ALA A 292 -2.73 16.70 -10.02
C ALA A 292 -3.07 16.03 -8.68
N ILE A 293 -2.18 16.14 -7.70
CA ILE A 293 -2.22 15.37 -6.46
C ILE A 293 -2.43 16.32 -5.29
N ASP A 294 -3.43 16.00 -4.46
CA ASP A 294 -3.58 16.52 -3.11
C ASP A 294 -3.21 15.38 -2.15
N ASP A 295 -2.04 15.46 -1.51
CA ASP A 295 -1.50 14.39 -0.66
C ASP A 295 -2.06 14.39 0.77
N GLU A 296 -2.81 15.44 1.15
CA GLU A 296 -3.48 15.58 2.45
C GLU A 296 -4.81 16.35 2.30
N ALA A 297 -5.71 15.79 1.50
CA ALA A 297 -6.96 16.45 1.17
C ALA A 297 -7.88 16.56 2.40
N CYS A 298 -8.49 17.74 2.53
CA CYS A 298 -9.53 18.00 3.53
C CYS A 298 -10.78 17.13 3.31
N ALA A 299 -11.69 17.15 4.28
CA ALA A 299 -13.01 16.58 4.06
C ALA A 299 -13.67 17.24 2.83
N VAL A 300 -14.13 16.44 1.88
CA VAL A 300 -14.80 16.91 0.67
C VAL A 300 -16.30 16.90 0.92
N THR A 301 -16.92 18.07 0.89
CA THR A 301 -18.36 18.26 1.10
C THR A 301 -19.12 18.37 -0.23
N GLU A 302 -20.45 18.20 -0.20
CA GLU A 302 -21.27 18.19 -1.43
C GLU A 302 -21.21 19.50 -2.23
N ASP A 303 -21.05 20.64 -1.57
CA ASP A 303 -20.90 21.95 -2.20
C ASP A 303 -19.59 22.11 -3.00
N MET A 304 -18.57 21.29 -2.70
CA MET A 304 -17.31 21.26 -3.45
C MET A 304 -17.40 20.42 -4.73
N LEU A 305 -18.30 19.44 -4.78
CA LEU A 305 -18.42 18.49 -5.91
C LEU A 305 -18.65 19.16 -7.28
N PRO A 306 -19.48 20.22 -7.42
CA PRO A 306 -19.64 20.92 -8.70
C PRO A 306 -18.33 21.46 -9.27
N LEU A 307 -17.45 22.03 -8.43
CA LEU A 307 -16.16 22.56 -8.86
C LEU A 307 -15.19 21.45 -9.27
N LEU A 308 -15.15 20.37 -8.49
CA LEU A 308 -14.32 19.20 -8.79
C LEU A 308 -14.82 18.44 -10.04
N ARG A 309 -16.14 18.44 -10.28
CA ARG A 309 -16.74 17.93 -11.53
C ARG A 309 -16.33 18.75 -12.73
N ALA A 310 -16.20 20.07 -12.63
CA ALA A 310 -15.74 20.91 -13.73
C ALA A 310 -14.32 20.52 -14.18
N LEU A 311 -13.42 20.27 -13.22
CA LEU A 311 -12.08 19.73 -13.49
C LEU A 311 -12.12 18.31 -14.09
N SER A 312 -13.06 17.49 -13.63
CA SER A 312 -13.16 16.09 -14.05
C SER A 312 -13.86 15.91 -15.40
N THR A 313 -14.58 16.92 -15.92
CA THR A 313 -15.34 16.83 -17.19
C THR A 313 -14.56 17.29 -18.41
N GLY A 314 -13.35 17.82 -18.22
CA GLY A 314 -12.60 18.47 -19.31
C GLY A 314 -13.33 19.70 -19.84
N SER A 315 -14.18 20.35 -19.04
CA SER A 315 -14.81 21.61 -19.43
C SER A 315 -13.76 22.72 -19.47
N GLN A 316 -13.89 23.66 -20.40
CA GLN A 316 -12.98 24.80 -20.46
C GLN A 316 -13.03 25.61 -19.15
N VAL A 317 -11.86 25.84 -18.55
CA VAL A 317 -11.70 26.64 -17.34
C VAL A 317 -10.78 27.83 -17.60
N ASN A 318 -11.02 28.91 -16.86
CA ASN A 318 -10.15 30.08 -16.88
C ASN A 318 -8.87 29.78 -16.09
N ALA A 319 -7.73 30.05 -16.72
CA ALA A 319 -6.40 29.92 -16.15
C ALA A 319 -5.66 31.24 -16.26
N ARG A 320 -4.75 31.48 -15.32
CA ARG A 320 -3.95 32.71 -15.28
C ARG A 320 -2.58 32.44 -14.68
N VAL A 321 -1.54 32.65 -15.49
CA VAL A 321 -0.16 32.76 -15.01
C VAL A 321 -0.09 33.90 -14.00
N THR A 322 0.60 33.70 -12.87
CA THR A 322 0.79 34.76 -11.86
C THR A 322 1.36 36.03 -12.50
N GLY A 323 0.60 37.14 -12.46
CA GLY A 323 0.95 38.40 -13.12
C GLY A 323 0.67 38.50 -14.63
N GLY A 324 0.16 37.43 -15.25
CA GLY A 324 -0.15 37.31 -16.68
C GLY A 324 -1.61 37.60 -17.07
N ARG A 325 -1.90 37.43 -18.37
CA ARG A 325 -3.25 37.57 -18.96
C ARG A 325 -4.08 36.30 -18.75
N TYR A 326 -5.41 36.47 -18.76
CA TYR A 326 -6.34 35.34 -18.76
C TYR A 326 -6.19 34.50 -20.03
N ARG A 327 -6.23 33.18 -19.86
CA ARG A 327 -6.36 32.20 -20.94
C ARG A 327 -7.39 31.15 -20.56
N VAL A 328 -8.00 30.55 -21.57
CA VAL A 328 -8.90 29.41 -21.38
C VAL A 328 -8.09 28.14 -21.63
N MET A 329 -8.22 27.16 -20.75
CA MET A 329 -7.57 25.86 -20.89
C MET A 329 -8.55 24.73 -20.63
N THR A 330 -8.25 23.56 -21.17
CA THR A 330 -9.03 22.34 -20.97
C THR A 330 -8.27 21.44 -19.99
N PRO A 331 -8.82 21.14 -18.80
CA PRO A 331 -8.15 20.26 -17.85
C PRO A 331 -7.93 18.86 -18.44
N THR A 332 -6.66 18.40 -18.45
CA THR A 332 -6.28 17.05 -18.89
C THR A 332 -5.75 16.18 -17.75
N ALA A 333 -5.35 16.78 -16.63
CA ALA A 333 -4.76 16.07 -15.50
C ALA A 333 -5.80 15.20 -14.77
N THR A 334 -5.44 13.96 -14.47
CA THR A 334 -6.20 13.10 -13.57
C THR A 334 -6.01 13.60 -12.13
N MET A 335 -7.12 13.88 -11.45
CA MET A 335 -7.09 14.35 -10.07
C MET A 335 -6.88 13.14 -9.16
N LEU A 336 -5.97 13.27 -8.20
CA LEU A 336 -5.73 12.28 -7.17
C LEU A 336 -5.89 12.93 -5.79
N ILE A 337 -6.91 12.50 -5.06
CA ILE A 337 -7.31 13.04 -3.76
C ILE A 337 -6.96 11.99 -2.71
N LEU A 338 -5.89 12.21 -1.93
CA LEU A 338 -5.51 11.34 -0.84
C LEU A 338 -6.11 11.92 0.42
N THR A 339 -6.96 11.15 1.10
CA THR A 339 -7.60 11.65 2.32
C THR A 339 -7.71 10.57 3.39
N ASN A 340 -7.58 11.02 4.63
CA ASN A 340 -7.97 10.26 5.81
C ASN A 340 -9.33 10.75 6.36
N MET A 341 -9.91 11.77 5.72
CA MET A 341 -11.16 12.43 6.11
C MET A 341 -12.32 11.97 5.22
N GLN A 342 -13.51 12.50 5.53
CA GLN A 342 -14.75 12.18 4.84
C GLN A 342 -14.71 12.66 3.38
N PHE A 343 -15.30 11.86 2.49
CA PHE A 343 -15.57 12.24 1.10
C PHE A 343 -17.07 12.16 0.86
N ALA A 344 -17.66 13.22 0.28
CA ALA A 344 -19.09 13.28 0.03
C ALA A 344 -19.53 12.23 -1.00
N ASP A 345 -20.41 11.35 -0.56
CA ASP A 345 -21.03 10.31 -1.38
C ASP A 345 -22.37 10.77 -1.93
N SER A 346 -22.30 11.74 -2.85
CA SER A 346 -23.47 12.23 -3.60
C SER A 346 -24.18 11.06 -4.29
N ALA A 347 -25.51 11.03 -4.17
CA ALA A 347 -26.35 10.06 -4.86
C ALA A 347 -26.51 10.35 -6.36
N GLU A 348 -25.95 11.46 -6.85
CA GLU A 348 -25.99 11.75 -8.28
C GLU A 348 -25.13 10.73 -9.06
N ASN A 349 -25.75 10.05 -10.03
CA ASN A 349 -25.05 9.17 -11.00
C ASN A 349 -23.84 9.84 -11.67
N SER A 350 -23.82 11.18 -11.68
CA SER A 350 -22.75 11.99 -12.24
C SER A 350 -21.48 11.99 -11.38
N ASP A 351 -21.59 11.86 -10.07
CA ASP A 351 -20.43 11.84 -9.15
C ASP A 351 -19.88 10.44 -9.01
N VAL A 352 -20.75 9.43 -8.91
CA VAL A 352 -20.39 8.00 -8.86
C VAL A 352 -19.52 7.58 -10.05
N ARG A 353 -19.82 8.10 -11.26
CA ARG A 353 -19.04 7.78 -12.46
C ARG A 353 -17.70 8.53 -12.59
N ARG A 354 -17.46 9.55 -11.76
CA ARG A 354 -16.29 10.45 -11.89
C ARG A 354 -15.29 10.29 -10.76
N PHE A 355 -15.77 10.11 -9.53
CA PHE A 355 -14.92 9.95 -8.35
C PHE A 355 -14.77 8.47 -8.04
N ILE A 356 -13.67 7.90 -8.52
CA ILE A 356 -13.35 6.48 -8.40
C ILE A 356 -12.63 6.25 -7.08
N LYS A 357 -13.24 5.45 -6.22
CA LYS A 357 -12.81 5.28 -4.84
C LYS A 357 -11.91 4.06 -4.69
N VAL A 358 -10.91 4.19 -3.84
CA VAL A 358 -9.96 3.13 -3.47
C VAL A 358 -9.81 3.15 -1.96
N GLU A 359 -10.07 2.01 -1.33
CA GLU A 359 -9.90 1.85 0.12
C GLU A 359 -8.59 1.11 0.42
N PHE A 360 -7.74 1.72 1.25
CA PHE A 360 -6.48 1.15 1.70
C PHE A 360 -6.63 0.42 3.04
N HIS A 361 -5.89 -0.66 3.19
CA HIS A 361 -5.78 -1.40 4.45
C HIS A 361 -5.20 -0.54 5.58
N GLN A 362 -5.57 -0.87 6.82
CA GLN A 362 -4.91 -0.31 8.00
C GLN A 362 -3.43 -0.68 8.03
N SER A 363 -2.60 0.23 8.56
CA SER A 363 -1.15 0.04 8.71
C SER A 363 -0.76 -0.92 9.84
N LYS A 364 -1.75 -1.43 10.60
CA LYS A 364 -1.53 -2.27 11.78
C LYS A 364 -0.87 -3.59 11.39
N GLY A 365 0.32 -3.85 11.95
CA GLY A 365 1.10 -5.06 11.68
C GLY A 365 2.06 -4.97 10.49
N ARG A 366 2.17 -3.81 9.83
CA ARG A 366 3.10 -3.59 8.71
C ARG A 366 4.41 -2.98 9.18
N SER A 367 5.52 -3.46 8.65
CA SER A 367 6.86 -2.95 8.99
C SER A 367 7.32 -1.83 8.05
N TYR A 368 8.30 -1.05 8.50
CA TYR A 368 8.95 -0.05 7.64
C TYR A 368 9.64 -0.69 6.43
N ASP A 369 10.26 -1.86 6.63
CA ASP A 369 10.99 -2.57 5.58
C ASP A 369 10.07 -3.02 4.43
N GLU A 370 8.82 -3.38 4.74
CA GLU A 370 7.81 -3.69 3.72
C GLU A 370 7.49 -2.47 2.85
N TYR A 371 7.36 -1.28 3.45
CA TYR A 371 7.14 -0.04 2.70
C TYR A 371 8.39 0.39 1.92
N HIS A 372 9.59 0.23 2.49
CA HIS A 372 10.83 0.52 1.81
C HIS A 372 11.08 -0.42 0.63
N ALA A 373 10.65 -1.69 0.72
CA ALA A 373 10.69 -2.62 -0.40
C ALA A 373 9.85 -2.13 -1.60
N ILE A 374 8.72 -1.44 -1.34
CA ILE A 374 7.90 -0.82 -2.40
C ILE A 374 8.63 0.36 -3.04
N GLU A 375 9.32 1.19 -2.27
CA GLU A 375 10.16 2.28 -2.79
C GLU A 375 11.28 1.72 -3.68
N GLY A 376 12.05 0.76 -3.18
CA GLY A 376 13.09 0.08 -3.95
C GLY A 376 12.55 -0.68 -5.17
N PHE A 377 11.30 -1.14 -5.14
CA PHE A 377 10.61 -1.70 -6.30
C PHE A 377 10.32 -0.62 -7.36
N CYS A 378 9.79 0.54 -6.97
CA CYS A 378 9.51 1.65 -7.90
C CYS A 378 10.78 2.13 -8.63
N HIS A 379 11.91 2.18 -7.93
CA HIS A 379 13.19 2.56 -8.54
C HIS A 379 13.71 1.51 -9.55
N ARG A 380 13.60 0.22 -9.22
CA ARG A 380 14.06 -0.88 -10.09
C ARG A 380 13.13 -1.14 -11.28
N HIS A 381 11.83 -0.89 -11.09
CA HIS A 381 10.78 -1.25 -12.04
C HIS A 381 9.80 -0.07 -12.27
N PRO A 382 10.28 1.09 -12.75
CA PRO A 382 9.50 2.34 -12.78
C PRO A 382 8.23 2.24 -13.64
N ALA A 383 8.22 1.41 -14.69
CA ALA A 383 7.08 1.25 -15.58
C ALA A 383 6.07 0.18 -15.12
N ALA A 384 6.34 -0.57 -14.04
CA ALA A 384 5.58 -1.78 -13.70
C ALA A 384 4.09 -1.51 -13.43
N PHE A 385 3.78 -0.52 -12.60
CA PHE A 385 2.39 -0.16 -12.30
C PHE A 385 1.66 0.41 -13.52
N PHE A 386 2.35 1.18 -14.37
CA PHE A 386 1.78 1.73 -15.60
C PHE A 386 1.45 0.65 -16.62
N VAL A 387 2.34 -0.32 -16.83
CA VAL A 387 2.08 -1.45 -17.74
C VAL A 387 1.00 -2.37 -17.20
N LEU A 388 0.99 -2.63 -15.89
CA LEU A 388 -0.09 -3.39 -15.25
C LEU A 388 -1.45 -2.70 -15.46
N SER A 389 -1.48 -1.37 -15.31
CA SER A 389 -2.64 -0.55 -15.60
C SER A 389 -3.09 -0.66 -17.07
N CYS A 390 -2.16 -0.57 -18.02
CA CYS A 390 -2.45 -0.71 -19.45
C CYS A 390 -3.12 -2.06 -19.77
N ARG A 391 -2.66 -3.15 -19.14
CA ARG A 391 -3.27 -4.49 -19.28
C ARG A 391 -4.67 -4.58 -18.69
N LEU A 392 -4.99 -3.78 -17.67
CA LEU A 392 -6.36 -3.68 -17.14
C LEU A 392 -7.26 -2.92 -18.12
N TRP A 393 -6.79 -1.79 -18.66
CA TRP A 393 -7.51 -0.98 -19.65
C TRP A 393 -7.79 -1.74 -20.96
N GLU A 394 -6.93 -2.68 -21.35
CA GLU A 394 -7.19 -3.58 -22.49
C GLU A 394 -8.43 -4.47 -22.26
N ARG A 395 -8.75 -4.79 -21.01
CA ARG A 395 -9.86 -5.67 -20.64
C ARG A 395 -11.16 -4.90 -20.40
N SER A 396 -11.10 -3.76 -19.71
CA SER A 396 -12.28 -2.98 -19.32
C SER A 396 -11.98 -1.49 -19.16
N ASP A 397 -12.91 -0.67 -19.66
CA ASP A 397 -12.95 0.78 -19.43
C ASP A 397 -13.77 1.17 -18.19
N GLU A 398 -14.56 0.25 -17.62
CA GLU A 398 -15.54 0.53 -16.55
C GLU A 398 -14.96 0.35 -15.14
N PRO A 399 -14.89 1.40 -14.31
CA PRO A 399 -14.32 1.32 -12.97
C PRO A 399 -15.23 0.53 -12.02
N GLU A 400 -14.64 -0.02 -10.96
CA GLU A 400 -15.38 -0.77 -9.95
C GLU A 400 -16.07 0.18 -8.97
N ILE A 401 -17.26 -0.20 -8.51
CA ILE A 401 -17.99 0.56 -7.48
C ILE A 401 -17.48 0.13 -6.11
N VAL A 402 -16.80 1.06 -5.42
CA VAL A 402 -16.26 0.90 -4.07
C VAL A 402 -16.97 1.88 -3.13
N ASN A 403 -17.46 1.36 -2.00
CA ASN A 403 -17.97 2.17 -0.90
C ASN A 403 -16.85 2.32 0.13
N LEU A 404 -16.56 3.56 0.53
CA LEU A 404 -15.52 3.83 1.53
C LEU A 404 -15.98 3.35 2.90
N SER A 405 -15.05 2.90 3.75
CA SER A 405 -15.42 2.32 5.05
C SER A 405 -16.11 3.35 5.96
N PRO A 406 -17.33 3.06 6.44
CA PRO A 406 -18.07 3.99 7.29
C PRO A 406 -17.55 4.10 8.72
N ALA A 407 -16.66 3.20 9.17
CA ALA A 407 -16.15 3.18 10.54
C ALA A 407 -15.40 4.46 10.95
N ARG A 408 -14.91 5.23 9.98
CA ARG A 408 -14.20 6.51 10.20
C ARG A 408 -15.15 7.71 10.29
N ASN A 409 -16.43 7.51 9.96
CA ASN A 409 -17.41 8.56 9.67
C ASN A 409 -18.51 8.67 10.73
N ILE A 410 -18.47 7.86 11.79
CA ILE A 410 -19.51 7.85 12.81
C ILE A 410 -19.22 8.97 13.81
N SER A 411 -19.83 10.14 13.61
CA SER A 411 -19.91 11.19 14.62
C SER A 411 -20.84 10.78 15.76
N ASP A 412 -20.79 11.47 16.90
CA ASP A 412 -21.71 11.23 18.02
C ASP A 412 -23.19 11.36 17.61
N GLU A 413 -23.50 12.34 16.74
CA GLU A 413 -24.82 12.54 16.15
C GLU A 413 -25.27 11.35 15.30
N MET A 414 -24.33 10.79 14.54
CA MET A 414 -24.55 9.66 13.65
C MET A 414 -24.68 8.35 14.43
N TYR A 415 -23.82 8.14 15.43
CA TYR A 415 -23.89 7.03 16.36
C TYR A 415 -25.23 7.03 17.09
N TRP A 416 -25.67 8.19 17.59
CA TRP A 416 -26.95 8.34 18.26
C TRP A 416 -28.10 7.98 17.33
N LEU A 417 -28.12 8.52 16.11
CA LEU A 417 -29.17 8.21 15.11
C LEU A 417 -29.22 6.72 14.78
N ILE A 418 -28.06 6.09 14.54
CA ILE A 418 -27.97 4.67 14.23
C ILE A 418 -28.47 3.83 15.43
N SER A 419 -28.05 4.18 16.64
CA SER A 419 -28.44 3.49 17.88
C SER A 419 -29.95 3.60 18.13
N GLU A 420 -30.50 4.80 17.95
CA GLU A 420 -31.92 5.10 18.16
C GLU A 420 -32.80 4.38 17.12
N ILE A 421 -32.38 4.39 15.84
CA ILE A 421 -33.07 3.67 14.76
C ILE A 421 -33.04 2.15 15.03
N ALA A 422 -31.88 1.60 15.41
CA ALA A 422 -31.73 0.18 15.68
C ALA A 422 -32.57 -0.25 16.89
N SER A 423 -32.60 0.56 17.96
CA SER A 423 -33.39 0.30 19.16
C SER A 423 -34.89 0.36 18.87
N ASN A 424 -35.35 1.34 18.08
CA ASN A 424 -36.75 1.44 17.69
C ASN A 424 -37.18 0.35 16.71
N GLU A 425 -36.28 -0.11 15.83
CA GLU A 425 -36.54 -1.28 14.98
C GLU A 425 -36.69 -2.55 15.81
N GLU A 426 -35.83 -2.77 16.81
CA GLU A 426 -35.92 -3.93 17.70
C GLU A 426 -37.18 -3.90 18.58
N GLN A 427 -37.50 -2.72 19.13
CA GLN A 427 -38.60 -2.58 20.10
C GLN A 427 -39.98 -2.49 19.42
N TYR A 428 -40.08 -1.85 18.27
CA TYR A 428 -41.36 -1.52 17.61
C TYR A 428 -41.48 -2.03 16.17
N GLY A 429 -40.45 -2.64 15.61
CA GLY A 429 -40.43 -3.13 14.23
C GLY A 429 -40.36 -2.04 13.16
N ASP A 430 -40.07 -0.78 13.55
CA ASP A 430 -40.02 0.37 12.64
C ASP A 430 -38.62 1.03 12.68
N PRO A 431 -37.83 1.01 11.59
CA PRO A 431 -36.48 1.58 11.56
C PRO A 431 -36.53 3.10 11.43
N VAL A 432 -36.84 3.77 12.55
CA VAL A 432 -37.06 5.21 12.63
C VAL A 432 -36.43 5.83 13.88
N ALA A 433 -36.07 7.10 13.81
CA ALA A 433 -35.70 7.92 14.97
C ALA A 433 -36.55 9.20 15.04
N VAL A 434 -36.92 9.60 16.26
CA VAL A 434 -37.77 10.78 16.49
C VAL A 434 -36.96 12.06 16.36
N LYS A 435 -37.34 12.95 15.43
CA LYS A 435 -36.62 14.23 15.22
C LYS A 435 -36.68 15.14 16.44
N GLY A 436 -37.74 15.02 17.23
CA GLY A 436 -37.90 15.76 18.48
C GLY A 436 -36.86 15.39 19.53
N ASP A 437 -36.46 14.11 19.59
CA ASP A 437 -35.50 13.62 20.57
C ASP A 437 -34.06 13.92 20.15
N TYR A 438 -33.75 13.82 18.85
CA TYR A 438 -32.50 14.33 18.30
C TYR A 438 -32.28 15.82 18.64
N ARG A 439 -33.34 16.63 18.51
CA ARG A 439 -33.28 18.07 18.80
C ARG A 439 -33.10 18.37 20.29
N LYS A 440 -33.58 17.51 21.18
CA LYS A 440 -33.34 17.65 22.62
C LYS A 440 -31.88 17.36 22.94
N GLU A 441 -31.32 16.31 22.34
CA GLU A 441 -29.95 15.84 22.59
C GLU A 441 -28.90 16.81 22.03
N PHE A 442 -28.99 17.16 20.75
CA PHE A 442 -27.94 17.93 20.05
C PHE A 442 -28.27 19.42 19.87
N HIS A 443 -29.44 19.88 20.34
CA HIS A 443 -29.93 21.26 20.18
C HIS A 443 -30.04 21.76 18.72
N THR A 444 -29.94 20.87 17.73
CA THR A 444 -30.07 21.16 16.30
C THR A 444 -31.14 20.29 15.64
N THR A 445 -31.50 20.60 14.39
CA THR A 445 -32.30 19.68 13.57
C THR A 445 -31.38 18.72 12.84
N VAL A 446 -31.79 17.45 12.68
CA VAL A 446 -31.07 16.48 11.85
C VAL A 446 -30.70 17.10 10.48
N PRO A 447 -29.40 17.29 10.19
CA PRO A 447 -28.94 17.87 8.93
C PRO A 447 -29.33 17.00 7.73
N GLN A 448 -29.58 17.64 6.58
CA GLN A 448 -29.89 16.91 5.34
C GLN A 448 -28.73 16.00 4.91
N SER A 449 -27.50 16.52 4.98
CA SER A 449 -26.27 15.75 4.70
C SER A 449 -26.16 14.48 5.55
N LEU A 450 -26.54 14.52 6.82
CA LEU A 450 -26.51 13.35 7.71
C LEU A 450 -27.57 12.32 7.34
N MET A 451 -28.76 12.77 6.92
CA MET A 451 -29.79 11.88 6.39
C MET A 451 -29.34 11.23 5.08
N ASP A 452 -28.71 11.97 4.19
CA ASP A 452 -28.25 11.46 2.89
C ASP A 452 -27.13 10.42 3.06
N VAL A 453 -26.18 10.66 3.97
CA VAL A 453 -25.10 9.71 4.33
C VAL A 453 -25.66 8.40 4.85
N LEU A 454 -26.64 8.45 5.76
CA LEU A 454 -27.24 7.26 6.36
C LEU A 454 -28.36 6.62 5.52
N GLY A 455 -28.78 7.24 4.42
CA GLY A 455 -29.89 6.74 3.60
C GLY A 455 -31.27 6.92 4.26
N LEU A 456 -31.48 8.03 4.95
CA LEU A 456 -32.69 8.38 5.69
C LEU A 456 -33.55 9.41 4.95
N GLU A 457 -34.87 9.37 5.18
CA GLU A 457 -35.80 10.41 4.74
C GLU A 457 -36.72 10.89 5.86
N ASN A 458 -37.23 12.11 5.70
CA ASN A 458 -38.23 12.67 6.61
C ASN A 458 -39.57 11.94 6.45
N ALA A 459 -40.10 11.43 7.56
CA ALA A 459 -41.37 10.69 7.56
C ALA A 459 -42.22 11.00 8.81
N ARG A 460 -43.37 10.33 8.90
CA ARG A 460 -44.17 10.22 10.13
C ARG A 460 -44.33 8.75 10.47
N SER A 461 -44.25 8.40 11.75
CA SER A 461 -44.53 7.04 12.21
C SER A 461 -45.83 6.97 13.02
N ARG A 462 -46.55 5.85 12.90
CA ARG A 462 -47.70 5.48 13.75
C ARG A 462 -47.33 4.39 14.78
N ALA A 463 -46.16 3.79 14.63
CA ALA A 463 -45.72 2.64 15.43
C ALA A 463 -45.11 3.05 16.78
N LEU A 464 -44.61 4.29 16.90
CA LEU A 464 -43.96 4.79 18.11
C LEU A 464 -44.96 5.26 19.18
N PRO A 465 -44.66 5.06 20.48
CA PRO A 465 -45.53 5.45 21.58
C PRO A 465 -45.59 6.99 21.77
N GLY A 466 -46.80 7.55 21.74
CA GLY A 466 -47.05 8.98 21.98
C GLY A 466 -48.41 9.44 21.40
N LYS A 467 -48.99 10.53 21.95
CA LYS A 467 -50.22 11.11 21.37
C LYS A 467 -49.87 11.88 20.09
N GLY A 468 -50.20 11.30 18.93
CA GLY A 468 -50.01 11.88 17.60
C GLY A 468 -48.98 11.13 16.76
N GLN A 469 -48.93 11.37 15.45
CA GLN A 469 -47.90 10.80 14.56
C GLN A 469 -46.62 11.66 14.66
N PRO A 470 -45.58 11.24 15.42
CA PRO A 470 -44.36 12.01 15.54
C PRO A 470 -43.65 12.17 14.19
N ARG A 471 -42.94 13.30 14.04
CA ARG A 471 -42.03 13.50 12.91
C ARG A 471 -40.76 12.71 13.16
N VAL A 472 -40.40 11.84 12.22
CA VAL A 472 -39.28 10.92 12.32
C VAL A 472 -38.36 11.05 11.12
N VAL A 473 -37.16 10.52 11.25
CA VAL A 473 -36.32 10.11 10.11
C VAL A 473 -36.43 8.59 9.96
N ARG A 474 -36.55 8.10 8.74
CA ARG A 474 -36.81 6.69 8.41
C ARG A 474 -35.73 6.18 7.47
N VAL A 475 -35.29 4.94 7.69
CA VAL A 475 -34.39 4.25 6.76
C VAL A 475 -35.14 3.94 5.46
N VAL A 476 -34.63 4.47 4.34
CA VAL A 476 -35.16 4.20 2.98
C VAL A 476 -34.16 3.38 2.16
N ASN A 477 -32.85 3.66 2.31
CA ASN A 477 -31.80 2.86 1.69
C ASN A 477 -31.17 1.92 2.71
N ARG A 478 -31.70 0.70 2.79
CA ARG A 478 -31.29 -0.29 3.80
C ARG A 478 -29.87 -0.79 3.60
N ASP A 479 -29.47 -1.05 2.36
CA ASP A 479 -28.11 -1.50 2.04
C ASP A 479 -27.06 -0.48 2.49
N ARG A 480 -27.32 0.82 2.30
CA ARG A 480 -26.45 1.91 2.77
C ARG A 480 -26.46 2.00 4.30
N PHE A 481 -27.64 2.02 4.92
CA PHE A 481 -27.78 2.13 6.38
C PHE A 481 -27.11 0.98 7.12
N ASP A 482 -27.24 -0.26 6.63
CA ASP A 482 -26.70 -1.45 7.30
C ASP A 482 -25.16 -1.46 7.32
N VAL A 483 -24.46 -0.80 6.38
CA VAL A 483 -22.99 -0.65 6.45
C VAL A 483 -22.59 0.23 7.63
N TYR A 484 -23.28 1.35 7.85
CA TYR A 484 -23.03 2.25 8.98
C TYR A 484 -23.49 1.64 10.30
N ARG A 485 -24.62 0.93 10.30
CA ARG A 485 -25.13 0.19 11.46
C ARG A 485 -24.11 -0.86 11.93
N LYS A 486 -23.56 -1.65 11.00
CA LYS A 486 -22.50 -2.61 11.29
C LYS A 486 -21.23 -1.94 11.77
N ALA A 487 -20.84 -0.80 11.22
CA ALA A 487 -19.63 -0.12 11.68
C ALA A 487 -19.79 0.58 13.04
N ALA A 488 -20.99 1.05 13.39
CA ALA A 488 -21.25 1.79 14.64
C ALA A 488 -21.63 0.87 15.80
N LEU A 489 -22.50 -0.09 15.55
CA LEU A 489 -23.01 -1.01 16.56
C LEU A 489 -22.36 -2.39 16.49
N GLY A 490 -21.65 -2.68 15.39
CA GLY A 490 -20.74 -3.80 15.34
C GLY A 490 -19.53 -3.46 16.18
N THR A 491 -19.54 -3.91 17.43
CA THR A 491 -18.31 -4.19 18.17
C THR A 491 -17.32 -4.89 17.23
N ASP A 492 -16.03 -4.51 17.25
CA ASP A 492 -14.84 -5.19 16.66
C ASP A 492 -14.71 -6.66 17.14
N ALA A 493 -15.77 -7.43 16.92
CA ALA A 493 -16.09 -8.69 17.54
C ALA A 493 -16.79 -9.62 16.56
N GLU A 494 -17.03 -9.21 15.29
CA GLU A 494 -17.58 -10.13 14.28
C GLU A 494 -16.57 -11.19 13.84
N SER A 495 -15.25 -11.02 14.04
CA SER A 495 -14.30 -12.14 13.90
C SER A 495 -14.08 -12.95 15.18
N ILE A 496 -14.44 -12.43 16.36
CA ILE A 496 -14.18 -13.09 17.66
C ILE A 496 -15.44 -13.82 18.19
N LYS A 497 -16.65 -13.37 17.83
CA LYS A 497 -17.91 -13.97 18.29
C LYS A 497 -18.30 -15.22 17.51
N ASP A 498 -17.95 -15.35 16.23
CA ASP A 498 -18.36 -16.48 15.39
C ASP A 498 -17.68 -17.79 15.85
N TRP A 499 -16.34 -17.80 15.97
CA TRP A 499 -15.63 -18.99 16.43
C TRP A 499 -15.87 -19.33 17.90
N ARG A 500 -16.16 -18.34 18.78
CA ARG A 500 -16.47 -18.62 20.19
C ARG A 500 -17.82 -19.33 20.36
N GLN A 501 -18.82 -18.94 19.58
CA GLN A 501 -20.12 -19.65 19.55
C GLN A 501 -19.97 -21.02 18.90
N GLU A 502 -19.20 -21.13 17.81
CA GLU A 502 -18.87 -22.42 17.22
C GLU A 502 -18.14 -23.32 18.22
N ALA A 503 -17.15 -22.81 18.95
CA ALA A 503 -16.42 -23.55 19.98
C ALA A 503 -17.35 -24.08 21.07
N LEU A 504 -18.28 -23.26 21.58
CA LEU A 504 -19.27 -23.71 22.56
C LEU A 504 -20.22 -24.80 22.01
N SER A 505 -20.38 -24.90 20.69
CA SER A 505 -21.14 -25.97 20.04
C SER A 505 -20.34 -27.26 19.82
N LYS A 506 -19.00 -27.21 19.90
CA LYS A 506 -18.15 -28.39 19.74
C LYS A 506 -18.21 -29.31 20.97
N PRO A 507 -17.99 -30.63 20.79
CA PRO A 507 -17.86 -31.56 21.91
C PRO A 507 -16.77 -31.08 22.89
N ASN A 508 -17.12 -31.02 24.17
CA ASN A 508 -16.15 -30.67 25.21
C ASN A 508 -15.17 -31.81 25.48
N ARG A 509 -14.14 -31.56 26.29
CA ARG A 509 -13.13 -32.58 26.63
C ARG A 509 -13.69 -33.86 27.28
N ASP A 510 -14.90 -33.82 27.84
CA ASP A 510 -15.52 -34.99 28.48
C ASP A 510 -16.05 -36.00 27.46
N SER A 511 -16.15 -35.62 26.19
CA SER A 511 -16.39 -36.54 25.08
C SER A 511 -15.23 -37.52 24.84
N LEU A 512 -14.03 -37.21 25.32
CA LEU A 512 -12.89 -38.13 25.27
C LEU A 512 -12.92 -39.08 26.47
N HIS A 513 -13.04 -40.36 26.15
CA HIS A 513 -13.01 -41.46 27.12
C HIS A 513 -11.59 -41.99 27.24
N PRO A 514 -11.05 -42.14 28.46
CA PRO A 514 -9.78 -42.81 28.70
C PRO A 514 -9.75 -44.22 28.09
N LEU A 515 -8.57 -44.62 27.62
CA LEU A 515 -8.31 -45.99 27.22
C LEU A 515 -8.16 -46.87 28.46
N ASP A 516 -8.86 -48.01 28.46
CA ASP A 516 -8.78 -49.01 29.53
C ASP A 516 -7.48 -49.85 29.40
N ASP A 517 -6.95 -50.30 30.54
CA ASP A 517 -5.86 -51.30 30.63
C ASP A 517 -4.53 -50.90 29.95
N VAL A 518 -4.14 -49.62 30.07
CA VAL A 518 -2.95 -49.04 29.42
C VAL A 518 -1.64 -49.11 30.23
N GLY A 519 -1.64 -49.82 31.36
CA GLY A 519 -0.44 -50.04 32.19
C GLY A 519 -0.09 -48.91 33.14
N ASP A 520 1.11 -48.97 33.73
CA ASP A 520 1.61 -47.96 34.68
C ASP A 520 2.40 -46.82 33.98
N CYS A 521 2.98 -45.90 34.74
CA CYS A 521 3.76 -44.78 34.18
C CYS A 521 4.91 -45.23 33.26
N HIS A 522 5.52 -46.40 33.49
CA HIS A 522 6.57 -46.94 32.64
C HIS A 522 6.00 -47.38 31.29
N ASP A 523 4.90 -48.13 31.30
CA ASP A 523 4.23 -48.60 30.08
C ASP A 523 3.76 -47.41 29.22
N LEU A 524 3.15 -46.42 29.86
CA LEU A 524 2.66 -45.20 29.22
C LEU A 524 3.80 -44.31 28.70
N ALA A 525 4.93 -44.25 29.39
CA ALA A 525 6.13 -43.58 28.86
C ALA A 525 6.65 -44.29 27.61
N GLY A 526 6.67 -45.63 27.59
CA GLY A 526 7.04 -46.42 26.41
C GLY A 526 6.12 -46.17 25.21
N ILE A 527 4.81 -46.03 25.44
CA ILE A 527 3.83 -45.68 24.40
C ILE A 527 4.10 -44.29 23.83
N VAL A 528 4.36 -43.29 24.68
CA VAL A 528 4.70 -41.92 24.24
C VAL A 528 6.00 -41.90 23.45
N ASP A 529 7.02 -42.63 23.90
CA ASP A 529 8.33 -42.73 23.25
C ASP A 529 8.22 -43.33 21.84
N ALA A 530 7.46 -44.42 21.70
CA ALA A 530 7.16 -45.04 20.43
C ALA A 530 6.37 -44.11 19.49
N ALA A 531 5.31 -43.45 19.99
CA ALA A 531 4.46 -42.57 19.20
C ALA A 531 5.21 -41.33 18.67
N LEU A 532 6.20 -40.82 19.41
CA LEU A 532 7.04 -39.69 18.99
C LEU A 532 8.32 -40.14 18.26
N ALA A 533 8.48 -41.44 18.01
CA ALA A 533 9.65 -42.03 17.34
C ALA A 533 10.99 -41.59 17.98
N GLY A 534 11.06 -41.57 19.31
CA GLY A 534 12.24 -41.12 20.06
C GLY A 534 12.48 -39.61 20.08
N HIS A 535 11.64 -38.79 19.45
CA HIS A 535 11.71 -37.32 19.52
C HIS A 535 11.07 -36.77 20.81
N VAL A 536 11.38 -37.38 21.94
CA VAL A 536 10.83 -37.03 23.25
C VAL A 536 11.86 -37.35 24.34
N GLY A 537 11.87 -36.56 25.41
CA GLY A 537 12.68 -36.83 26.60
C GLY A 537 11.82 -36.89 27.86
N PHE A 538 12.29 -37.64 28.86
CA PHE A 538 11.59 -37.80 30.13
C PHE A 538 12.39 -37.21 31.29
N ALA A 539 11.71 -36.50 32.19
CA ALA A 539 12.33 -35.92 33.39
C ALA A 539 11.49 -36.18 34.65
N PRO A 540 12.12 -36.28 35.84
CA PRO A 540 11.38 -36.41 37.07
C PRO A 540 10.70 -35.07 37.43
N CYS A 541 9.57 -35.14 38.11
CA CYS A 541 8.91 -33.97 38.71
C CYS A 541 9.31 -33.85 40.19
N GLU A 542 10.46 -33.22 40.44
CA GLU A 542 11.05 -33.10 41.79
C GLU A 542 10.25 -32.17 42.71
N GLY A 543 9.44 -31.29 42.10
CA GLY A 543 8.62 -30.31 42.77
C GLY A 543 9.39 -29.09 43.26
N LYS A 544 8.66 -27.98 43.48
CA LYS A 544 9.24 -26.72 43.95
C LYS A 544 8.51 -26.18 45.17
N ALA A 545 9.26 -25.82 46.21
CA ALA A 545 8.71 -25.10 47.36
C ALA A 545 8.17 -23.73 46.94
N ARG A 546 6.92 -23.42 47.29
CA ARG A 546 6.31 -22.11 46.99
C ARG A 546 6.98 -21.02 47.83
N LYS A 547 7.27 -19.85 47.23
CA LYS A 547 7.91 -18.69 47.89
C LYS A 547 7.14 -18.19 49.14
N THR A 548 5.85 -18.48 49.24
CA THR A 548 4.95 -18.05 50.32
C THR A 548 4.85 -19.04 51.48
N GLY A 549 5.56 -20.17 51.46
CA GLY A 549 5.41 -21.24 52.45
C GLY A 549 4.11 -22.03 52.23
N GLY A 550 4.22 -23.27 51.79
CA GLY A 550 3.08 -24.13 51.48
C GLY A 550 3.53 -25.47 50.87
N PRO A 551 2.59 -26.40 50.61
CA PRO A 551 2.92 -27.70 50.03
C PRO A 551 3.70 -27.55 48.71
N VAL A 552 4.69 -28.43 48.52
CA VAL A 552 5.55 -28.47 47.34
C VAL A 552 4.68 -28.63 46.09
N ASP A 553 4.90 -27.78 45.09
CA ASP A 553 4.20 -27.93 43.81
C ASP A 553 4.78 -29.13 43.05
N GLY A 554 4.09 -30.27 43.17
CA GLY A 554 4.50 -31.54 42.60
C GLY A 554 4.47 -31.59 41.07
N LYS A 555 3.94 -30.57 40.38
CA LYS A 555 3.95 -30.51 38.91
C LYS A 555 5.28 -30.04 38.34
N VAL A 556 6.14 -29.44 39.16
CA VAL A 556 7.37 -28.81 38.68
C VAL A 556 8.46 -29.84 38.45
N SER A 557 8.93 -29.96 37.22
CA SER A 557 10.26 -30.49 36.91
C SER A 557 11.28 -29.35 36.90
N LEU A 558 12.40 -29.53 37.58
CA LEU A 558 13.55 -28.60 37.57
C LEU A 558 14.65 -29.09 36.62
N SER A 559 14.75 -30.40 36.42
CA SER A 559 15.80 -31.01 35.61
C SER A 559 15.47 -31.12 34.11
N TRP A 560 14.24 -30.88 33.68
CA TRP A 560 13.87 -30.97 32.25
C TRP A 560 14.75 -30.07 31.34
N LYS A 561 15.18 -28.90 31.84
CA LYS A 561 16.04 -27.97 31.08
C LYS A 561 17.47 -28.49 30.84
N ARG A 562 17.86 -29.58 31.50
CA ARG A 562 19.17 -30.22 31.34
C ARG A 562 19.16 -31.29 30.24
N LEU A 563 17.97 -31.66 29.75
CA LEU A 563 17.82 -32.56 28.61
C LEU A 563 18.19 -31.80 27.33
N ASN A 564 19.01 -32.42 26.48
CA ASN A 564 19.46 -31.84 25.21
C ASN A 564 19.23 -32.86 24.09
N PRO A 565 18.90 -32.40 22.85
CA PRO A 565 18.65 -33.29 21.72
C PRO A 565 19.92 -33.96 21.15
N SER A 566 21.12 -33.58 21.60
CA SER A 566 22.37 -34.29 21.31
C SER A 566 22.51 -35.50 22.24
N ASP A 567 22.81 -36.68 21.68
CA ASP A 567 22.84 -38.01 22.31
C ASP A 567 23.42 -38.13 23.74
N GLU A 568 24.32 -37.24 24.18
CA GLU A 568 24.99 -37.38 25.48
C GLU A 568 24.08 -37.17 26.72
N ASN A 569 22.88 -36.59 26.59
CA ASN A 569 21.95 -36.36 27.72
C ASN A 569 20.47 -36.64 27.36
N HIS A 570 20.20 -37.44 26.32
CA HIS A 570 18.85 -37.91 26.04
C HIS A 570 18.43 -38.93 27.11
N VAL A 571 17.18 -38.81 27.57
CA VAL A 571 16.61 -39.69 28.58
C VAL A 571 15.33 -40.28 28.00
N ASP A 572 15.39 -41.55 27.64
CA ASP A 572 14.31 -42.32 27.03
C ASP A 572 13.30 -42.83 28.09
N SER A 573 12.28 -43.56 27.64
CA SER A 573 11.23 -44.10 28.50
C SER A 573 11.74 -45.03 29.61
N THR A 574 12.93 -45.61 29.49
CA THR A 574 13.49 -46.53 30.50
C THR A 574 13.82 -45.85 31.83
N PHE A 575 13.94 -44.53 31.83
CA PHE A 575 14.09 -43.73 33.04
C PHE A 575 12.83 -43.71 33.91
N VAL A 576 11.66 -43.75 33.28
CA VAL A 576 10.39 -43.79 34.00
C VAL A 576 10.21 -45.20 34.53
N THR A 577 10.12 -45.35 35.84
CA THR A 577 9.91 -46.67 36.48
C THR A 577 8.48 -46.79 36.97
N GLY A 578 7.94 -48.00 37.08
CA GLY A 578 6.59 -48.23 37.64
C GLY A 578 6.39 -47.78 39.10
N LYS A 579 7.45 -47.32 39.76
CA LYS A 579 7.40 -46.70 41.10
C LYS A 579 7.20 -45.18 41.06
N MET A 580 7.38 -44.55 39.90
CA MET A 580 7.14 -43.12 39.73
C MET A 580 5.64 -42.88 39.60
N SER A 581 5.11 -41.95 40.40
CA SER A 581 3.71 -41.54 40.30
C SER A 581 3.50 -40.37 39.33
N ARG A 582 4.57 -39.77 38.80
CA ARG A 582 4.50 -38.64 37.86
C ARG A 582 5.83 -38.41 37.16
N TYR A 583 5.75 -37.91 35.93
CA TYR A 583 6.92 -37.57 35.13
C TYR A 583 6.58 -36.47 34.10
N ALA A 584 7.61 -35.77 33.66
CA ALA A 584 7.53 -34.75 32.63
C ALA A 584 7.89 -35.34 31.27
N VAL A 585 7.09 -35.01 30.26
CA VAL A 585 7.31 -35.31 28.84
C VAL A 585 7.79 -34.04 28.16
N VAL A 586 9.00 -34.09 27.61
CA VAL A 586 9.65 -32.98 26.93
C VAL A 586 9.65 -33.27 25.44
N PRO A 587 8.89 -32.54 24.60
CA PRO A 587 9.01 -32.68 23.15
C PRO A 587 10.45 -32.33 22.72
N LEU A 588 11.04 -33.16 21.86
CA LEU A 588 12.34 -32.97 21.24
C LEU A 588 12.21 -33.06 19.71
N GLY A 589 13.31 -32.84 18.99
CA GLY A 589 13.33 -32.89 17.52
C GLY A 589 12.25 -32.02 16.91
N ASP A 590 11.49 -32.58 15.96
CA ASP A 590 10.42 -31.89 15.23
C ASP A 590 9.04 -32.03 15.89
N CYS A 591 8.95 -32.52 17.13
CA CYS A 591 7.69 -32.68 17.84
C CYS A 591 7.33 -31.44 18.68
N PHE A 592 6.03 -31.24 18.87
CA PHE A 592 5.48 -30.22 19.78
C PHE A 592 4.15 -30.68 20.37
N VAL A 593 3.73 -30.04 21.47
CA VAL A 593 2.49 -30.36 22.19
C VAL A 593 1.59 -29.14 22.24
N ILE A 594 0.33 -29.32 21.86
CA ILE A 594 -0.77 -28.36 22.06
C ILE A 594 -1.45 -28.73 23.38
N ASP A 595 -1.33 -27.86 24.38
CA ASP A 595 -1.88 -28.03 25.73
C ASP A 595 -3.14 -27.18 25.87
N CYS A 596 -4.30 -27.82 25.73
CA CYS A 596 -5.60 -27.18 25.77
C CYS A 596 -6.07 -27.08 27.22
N ASP A 597 -6.12 -25.87 27.77
CA ASP A 597 -6.46 -25.59 29.16
C ASP A 597 -7.95 -25.32 29.37
N LYS A 598 -8.34 -25.13 30.64
CA LYS A 598 -9.70 -24.71 31.00
C LYS A 598 -10.02 -23.31 30.45
N PRO A 599 -11.30 -22.92 30.37
CA PRO A 599 -11.69 -21.59 29.93
C PRO A 599 -11.02 -20.47 30.73
N SER A 600 -10.56 -19.43 30.02
CA SER A 600 -9.99 -18.21 30.62
C SER A 600 -11.03 -17.40 31.43
N GLU A 601 -12.31 -17.55 31.10
CA GLU A 601 -13.46 -16.86 31.70
C GLU A 601 -14.55 -17.86 32.11
N ASP A 602 -15.31 -17.54 33.17
CA ASP A 602 -16.37 -18.41 33.69
C ASP A 602 -17.51 -18.53 32.65
N GLY A 603 -17.81 -19.77 32.23
CA GLY A 603 -18.77 -20.06 31.15
C GLY A 603 -18.24 -19.95 29.71
N GLY A 604 -16.94 -19.72 29.51
CA GLY A 604 -16.30 -19.72 28.18
C GLY A 604 -16.00 -21.13 27.62
N PRO A 605 -15.68 -21.26 26.32
CA PRO A 605 -15.25 -22.55 25.75
C PRO A 605 -13.89 -22.97 26.28
N ASP A 606 -13.68 -24.28 26.49
CA ASP A 606 -12.38 -24.83 26.88
C ASP A 606 -11.40 -24.86 25.69
N GLY A 607 -10.10 -25.08 25.95
CA GLY A 607 -9.08 -25.12 24.90
C GLY A 607 -9.33 -26.18 23.82
N TRP A 608 -10.01 -27.28 24.17
CA TRP A 608 -10.34 -28.37 23.26
C TRP A 608 -11.44 -27.98 22.28
N GLN A 609 -12.48 -27.32 22.79
CA GLN A 609 -13.55 -26.71 22.00
C GLN A 609 -13.02 -25.61 21.08
N CYS A 610 -12.12 -24.76 21.59
CA CYS A 610 -11.47 -23.72 20.81
C CYS A 610 -10.64 -24.32 19.66
N LEU A 611 -9.83 -25.35 19.94
CA LEU A 611 -9.01 -26.00 18.93
C LEU A 611 -9.85 -26.58 17.79
N GLN A 612 -10.95 -27.27 18.11
CA GLN A 612 -11.84 -27.86 17.11
C GLN A 612 -12.58 -26.81 16.26
N ALA A 613 -13.00 -25.69 16.85
CA ALA A 613 -13.63 -24.61 16.08
C ALA A 613 -12.64 -23.89 15.15
N LEU A 614 -11.39 -23.71 15.59
CA LEU A 614 -10.39 -22.97 14.83
C LEU A 614 -9.68 -23.79 13.74
N THR A 615 -9.73 -25.12 13.83
CA THR A 615 -9.04 -26.01 12.88
C THR A 615 -9.98 -26.94 12.13
N GLY A 616 -10.91 -27.58 12.83
CA GLY A 616 -11.83 -28.59 12.31
C GLY A 616 -12.12 -29.67 13.36
N ASP A 617 -13.10 -30.54 13.09
CA ASP A 617 -13.47 -31.61 14.02
C ASP A 617 -12.33 -32.60 14.23
N TYR A 618 -12.12 -33.06 15.46
CA TYR A 618 -11.06 -34.01 15.78
C TYR A 618 -11.23 -35.34 15.04
N GLY A 619 -10.14 -35.87 14.48
CA GLY A 619 -10.14 -37.06 13.62
C GLY A 619 -10.34 -36.75 12.13
N SER A 620 -10.56 -35.49 11.75
CA SER A 620 -10.61 -35.06 10.36
C SER A 620 -9.21 -34.78 9.78
N ASP A 621 -9.09 -34.62 8.46
CA ASP A 621 -7.85 -34.17 7.82
C ASP A 621 -7.35 -32.80 8.34
N ALA A 622 -8.26 -31.98 8.87
CA ALA A 622 -7.95 -30.66 9.39
C ALA A 622 -7.47 -30.69 10.84
N LEU A 623 -7.92 -31.65 11.65
CA LEU A 623 -7.40 -31.92 13.00
C LEU A 623 -7.20 -33.44 13.17
N PRO A 624 -6.09 -33.99 12.64
CA PRO A 624 -5.86 -35.44 12.59
C PRO A 624 -5.82 -36.07 13.99
N ALA A 625 -6.35 -37.30 14.10
CA ALA A 625 -6.27 -38.07 15.34
C ALA A 625 -4.79 -38.33 15.72
N THR A 626 -4.47 -38.15 17.00
CA THR A 626 -3.10 -38.21 17.51
C THR A 626 -3.06 -38.83 18.91
N LEU A 627 -1.87 -38.86 19.53
CA LEU A 627 -1.74 -39.17 20.94
C LEU A 627 -2.42 -38.07 21.75
N VAL A 628 -3.41 -38.43 22.56
CA VAL A 628 -4.15 -37.49 23.40
C VAL A 628 -4.09 -37.91 24.86
N THR A 629 -3.61 -37.02 25.73
CA THR A 629 -3.66 -37.20 27.18
C THR A 629 -4.73 -36.29 27.77
N LYS A 630 -5.76 -36.87 28.38
CA LYS A 630 -6.75 -36.14 29.16
C LYS A 630 -6.15 -35.70 30.48
N THR A 631 -6.24 -34.41 30.77
CA THR A 631 -5.70 -33.82 32.00
C THR A 631 -6.84 -33.46 32.97
N PRO A 632 -6.55 -33.10 34.22
CA PRO A 632 -7.58 -32.73 35.19
C PRO A 632 -8.47 -31.57 34.72
N HIS A 633 -7.92 -30.66 33.92
CA HIS A 633 -8.61 -29.43 33.48
C HIS A 633 -8.60 -29.20 31.96
N GLY A 634 -8.00 -30.09 31.17
CA GLY A 634 -7.74 -29.89 29.76
C GLY A 634 -7.35 -31.18 29.02
N VAL A 635 -6.62 -31.04 27.91
CA VAL A 635 -6.05 -32.16 27.13
C VAL A 635 -4.71 -31.77 26.50
N HIS A 636 -3.79 -32.73 26.38
CA HIS A 636 -2.55 -32.58 25.60
C HIS A 636 -2.68 -33.31 24.26
N LEU A 637 -2.39 -32.64 23.15
CA LEU A 637 -2.28 -33.25 21.82
C LEU A 637 -0.85 -33.13 21.29
N TYR A 638 -0.33 -34.20 20.70
CA TYR A 638 1.05 -34.27 20.23
C TYR A 638 1.08 -34.23 18.70
N TYR A 639 1.95 -33.42 18.10
CA TYR A 639 2.08 -33.37 16.64
C TYR A 639 3.54 -33.25 16.23
N ARG A 640 3.84 -33.65 15.00
CA ARG A 640 5.12 -33.39 14.35
C ARG A 640 5.00 -32.18 13.42
N MET A 641 6.10 -31.44 13.28
CA MET A 641 6.20 -30.38 12.29
C MET A 641 6.03 -30.95 10.86
N PRO A 642 5.31 -30.26 9.96
CA PRO A 642 5.18 -30.71 8.58
C PRO A 642 6.53 -30.82 7.88
N ALA A 643 6.65 -31.79 6.97
CA ALA A 643 7.89 -32.03 6.23
C ALA A 643 8.38 -30.74 5.52
N GLY A 644 9.63 -30.37 5.77
CA GLY A 644 10.26 -29.19 5.19
C GLY A 644 10.04 -27.87 5.95
N MET A 645 9.36 -27.89 7.10
CA MET A 645 9.28 -26.74 8.00
C MET A 645 10.11 -26.95 9.27
N ASP A 646 10.78 -25.89 9.73
CA ASP A 646 11.58 -25.91 10.95
C ASP A 646 10.69 -25.69 12.19
N VAL A 647 10.78 -26.57 13.19
CA VAL A 647 10.10 -26.43 14.49
C VAL A 647 10.51 -25.14 15.22
N GLY A 648 11.68 -24.57 14.90
CA GLY A 648 12.15 -23.26 15.33
C GLY A 648 11.23 -22.11 14.93
N LEU A 649 10.35 -22.30 13.94
CA LEU A 649 9.28 -21.36 13.60
C LEU A 649 8.24 -21.25 14.72
N LEU A 650 8.10 -22.23 15.61
CA LEU A 650 7.14 -22.19 16.70
C LEU A 650 7.72 -21.51 17.95
N LYS A 651 6.89 -20.70 18.60
CA LYS A 651 7.18 -20.03 19.87
C LYS A 651 6.52 -20.82 21.00
N ASN A 652 7.29 -21.19 22.01
CA ASN A 652 6.71 -21.70 23.26
C ASN A 652 5.94 -20.56 23.94
N ALA A 653 4.62 -20.64 23.93
CA ALA A 653 3.72 -19.56 24.34
C ALA A 653 2.65 -20.07 25.30
N VAL A 654 2.18 -19.16 26.15
CA VAL A 654 1.17 -19.44 27.18
C VAL A 654 0.02 -18.46 26.98
N HIS A 655 -1.18 -18.97 26.72
CA HIS A 655 -2.41 -18.19 26.55
C HIS A 655 -2.27 -16.96 25.63
N GLU A 656 -1.62 -17.12 24.47
CA GLU A 656 -1.41 -16.03 23.52
C GLU A 656 -2.78 -15.53 23.00
N GLN A 657 -2.99 -14.21 22.98
CA GLN A 657 -4.26 -13.57 22.62
C GLN A 657 -5.49 -14.05 23.45
N ASN A 658 -5.30 -14.47 24.71
CA ASN A 658 -6.35 -14.98 25.62
C ASN A 658 -7.01 -16.30 25.19
N LEU A 659 -6.42 -17.03 24.25
CA LEU A 659 -6.87 -18.37 23.89
C LEU A 659 -6.45 -19.37 24.99
N PRO A 660 -7.34 -20.26 25.50
CA PRO A 660 -6.98 -21.26 26.51
C PRO A 660 -6.18 -22.42 25.90
N ILE A 661 -5.12 -22.10 25.16
CA ILE A 661 -4.20 -23.03 24.50
C ILE A 661 -2.77 -22.59 24.75
N ASP A 662 -1.98 -23.49 25.31
CA ASP A 662 -0.54 -23.38 25.49
C ASP A 662 0.18 -24.21 24.42
N LEU A 663 1.36 -23.75 23.99
CA LEU A 663 2.20 -24.49 23.04
C LEU A 663 3.53 -24.84 23.69
N ARG A 664 3.84 -26.14 23.80
CA ARG A 664 5.14 -26.65 24.25
C ARG A 664 5.95 -27.11 23.05
N VAL A 665 6.99 -26.34 22.75
CA VAL A 665 7.83 -26.54 21.56
C VAL A 665 9.14 -27.22 21.96
N SER A 666 9.70 -28.00 21.04
CA SER A 666 10.99 -28.71 21.15
C SER A 666 12.03 -28.01 22.02
N ASN A 667 12.41 -28.66 23.13
CA ASN A 667 13.40 -28.20 24.14
C ASN A 667 13.09 -26.81 24.79
N LYS A 668 11.85 -26.33 24.72
CA LYS A 668 11.43 -25.03 25.30
C LYS A 668 10.34 -25.16 26.37
N GLY A 669 9.75 -26.34 26.54
CA GLY A 669 8.73 -26.61 27.54
C GLY A 669 8.51 -28.11 27.76
N TYR A 670 7.63 -28.46 28.70
CA TYR A 670 7.23 -29.85 28.98
C TYR A 670 5.76 -29.89 29.38
N VAL A 671 5.17 -31.08 29.30
CA VAL A 671 3.86 -31.41 29.86
C VAL A 671 3.99 -32.58 30.84
N LEU A 672 2.98 -32.81 31.68
CA LEU A 672 2.92 -34.03 32.49
C LEU A 672 2.47 -35.21 31.61
N GLY A 673 3.16 -36.33 31.75
CA GLY A 673 2.89 -37.53 30.96
C GLY A 673 1.64 -38.29 31.41
N PRO A 674 1.05 -39.10 30.52
CA PRO A 674 -0.05 -40.00 30.86
C PRO A 674 0.35 -40.97 32.00
N GLY A 675 -0.61 -41.38 32.83
CA GLY A 675 -0.38 -42.18 34.03
C GLY A 675 0.05 -41.37 35.25
N SER A 676 0.44 -40.11 35.09
CA SER A 676 0.82 -39.24 36.20
C SER A 676 -0.37 -38.95 37.14
N GLU A 677 -0.10 -38.92 38.44
CA GLU A 677 -1.04 -38.51 39.48
C GLU A 677 -0.48 -37.31 40.27
N VAL A 678 -1.27 -36.23 40.34
CA VAL A 678 -0.92 -35.04 41.13
C VAL A 678 -2.10 -34.60 41.99
N ASN A 679 -1.93 -34.69 43.31
CA ASN A 679 -2.93 -34.31 44.31
C ASN A 679 -4.29 -34.99 44.07
N GLY A 680 -4.29 -36.28 43.73
CA GLY A 680 -5.50 -37.06 43.44
C GLY A 680 -6.13 -36.82 42.06
N ASN A 681 -5.47 -36.07 41.18
CA ASN A 681 -5.92 -35.91 39.79
C ASN A 681 -5.02 -36.71 38.85
N HIS A 682 -5.65 -37.45 37.94
CA HIS A 682 -4.98 -38.36 37.01
C HIS A 682 -4.81 -37.70 35.63
N TYR A 683 -3.72 -38.06 34.94
CA TYR A 683 -3.49 -37.78 33.54
C TYR A 683 -3.72 -39.08 32.78
N GLU A 684 -4.78 -39.15 31.99
CA GLU A 684 -5.28 -40.40 31.43
C GLU A 684 -5.06 -40.41 29.92
N LEU A 685 -4.52 -41.49 29.36
CA LEU A 685 -4.38 -41.63 27.92
C LEU A 685 -5.78 -41.83 27.31
N ALA A 686 -6.16 -41.01 26.33
CA ALA A 686 -7.51 -41.01 25.76
C ALA A 686 -7.54 -41.41 24.27
N ASP A 687 -6.45 -41.23 23.54
CA ASP A 687 -6.37 -41.64 22.13
C ASP A 687 -4.93 -41.88 21.69
N LEU A 688 -4.75 -42.63 20.60
CA LEU A 688 -3.47 -43.01 20.04
C LEU A 688 -3.44 -42.86 18.52
N PRO A 689 -2.28 -42.48 17.93
CA PRO A 689 -2.11 -42.47 16.49
C PRO A 689 -2.01 -43.90 15.94
N SER A 690 -2.16 -44.05 14.62
CA SER A 690 -2.08 -45.36 13.96
C SER A 690 -0.67 -45.99 14.00
N ASP A 691 0.37 -45.15 14.04
CA ASP A 691 1.78 -45.57 14.08
C ASP A 691 2.58 -44.54 14.90
N ILE A 692 3.00 -43.45 14.25
CA ILE A 692 3.59 -42.27 14.90
C ILE A 692 2.60 -41.11 14.89
N VAL A 693 2.84 -40.10 15.74
CA VAL A 693 2.05 -38.87 15.75
C VAL A 693 2.06 -38.22 14.35
N PRO A 694 0.90 -37.76 13.85
CA PRO A 694 0.79 -37.18 12.52
C PRO A 694 1.49 -35.83 12.43
N GLU A 695 1.77 -35.41 11.19
CA GLU A 695 2.17 -34.03 10.90
C GLU A 695 1.00 -33.08 11.18
N ALA A 696 1.30 -31.91 11.73
CA ALA A 696 0.30 -30.87 11.92
C ALA A 696 -0.31 -30.47 10.57
N SER A 697 -1.63 -30.43 10.47
CA SER A 697 -2.31 -30.05 9.23
C SER A 697 -2.03 -28.59 8.87
N GLY A 698 -2.29 -28.22 7.61
CA GLY A 698 -2.25 -26.82 7.19
C GLY A 698 -3.23 -25.93 7.96
N ALA A 699 -4.31 -26.48 8.50
CA ALA A 699 -5.26 -25.75 9.34
C ALA A 699 -4.68 -25.47 10.74
N ILE A 700 -4.03 -26.46 11.36
CA ILE A 700 -3.32 -26.29 12.64
C ILE A 700 -2.22 -25.22 12.47
N MET A 701 -1.40 -25.32 11.41
CA MET A 701 -0.32 -24.36 11.17
C MET A 701 -0.82 -22.94 10.91
N ARG A 702 -1.97 -22.79 10.24
CA ARG A 702 -2.61 -21.49 10.04
C ARG A 702 -3.12 -20.92 11.36
N MET A 703 -3.81 -21.71 12.17
CA MET A 703 -4.29 -21.30 13.50
C MET A 703 -3.12 -20.84 14.38
N LEU A 704 -2.04 -21.63 14.46
CA LEU A 704 -0.87 -21.26 15.25
C LEU A 704 -0.25 -19.93 14.79
N LYS A 705 -0.23 -19.68 13.47
CA LYS A 705 0.26 -18.41 12.92
C LYS A 705 -0.66 -17.23 13.27
N ASP A 706 -1.96 -17.38 13.00
CA ASP A 706 -2.95 -16.29 13.15
C ASP A 706 -3.08 -15.82 14.61
N PHE A 707 -2.91 -16.74 15.56
CA PHE A 707 -2.96 -16.46 17.00
C PHE A 707 -1.59 -16.17 17.64
N GLY A 708 -0.51 -16.07 16.85
CA GLY A 708 0.78 -15.55 17.33
C GLY A 708 1.72 -16.59 17.98
N TYR A 709 1.51 -17.88 17.74
CA TYR A 709 2.36 -18.97 18.22
C TYR A 709 3.60 -19.23 17.35
N THR A 710 3.88 -18.38 16.36
CA THR A 710 5.06 -18.49 15.49
C THR A 710 6.07 -17.36 15.72
N ASN A 711 7.37 -17.67 15.72
CA ASN A 711 8.45 -16.69 15.67
C ASN A 711 8.48 -16.01 14.29
N GLY A 712 8.21 -14.71 14.23
CA GLY A 712 8.52 -13.92 13.03
C GLY A 712 10.03 -13.97 12.75
N SER A 713 10.42 -14.08 11.49
CA SER A 713 11.83 -14.06 11.07
C SER A 713 12.53 -12.83 11.65
N ARG A 714 13.55 -13.03 12.49
CA ARG A 714 14.43 -11.94 12.94
C ARG A 714 15.19 -11.40 11.72
N PRO A 715 15.10 -10.10 11.40
CA PRO A 715 15.98 -9.47 10.43
C PRO A 715 17.42 -9.49 10.97
N GLU A 716 18.38 -9.91 10.16
CA GLU A 716 19.76 -9.47 10.35
C GLU A 716 19.78 -7.94 10.21
N ALA A 717 20.47 -7.27 11.14
CA ALA A 717 20.56 -5.81 11.13
C ALA A 717 21.31 -5.34 9.86
N PRO A 718 20.76 -4.41 9.07
CA PRO A 718 21.44 -3.90 7.88
C PRO A 718 22.67 -3.07 8.27
N ALA A 719 23.77 -3.24 7.54
CA ALA A 719 24.87 -2.31 7.53
C ALA A 719 24.43 -1.03 6.78
N LEU A 720 24.57 0.13 7.42
CA LEU A 720 24.31 1.42 6.77
C LEU A 720 25.32 1.64 5.62
N SER A 721 24.81 2.03 4.45
CA SER A 721 25.63 2.42 3.31
C SER A 721 26.23 3.80 3.55
N LEU A 722 27.46 4.01 3.08
CA LEU A 722 28.17 5.30 3.13
C LEU A 722 27.39 6.43 2.41
N ASP A 723 26.48 6.09 1.51
CA ASP A 723 25.62 7.05 0.79
C ASP A 723 24.53 7.67 1.67
N ASP A 724 24.05 6.94 2.69
CA ASP A 724 23.05 7.45 3.65
C ASP A 724 23.63 8.54 4.57
N VAL A 725 24.96 8.56 4.72
CA VAL A 725 25.69 9.56 5.51
C VAL A 725 25.98 10.83 4.70
N MET A 726 25.98 10.73 3.37
CA MET A 726 26.39 11.81 2.46
C MET A 726 25.20 12.57 1.83
N ALA A 727 23.97 12.05 1.94
CA ALA A 727 22.76 12.75 1.50
C ALA A 727 22.38 13.86 2.49
N GLY A 728 22.90 15.07 2.25
CA GLY A 728 22.66 16.27 3.05
C GLY A 728 21.18 16.58 3.27
N ARG A 729 20.66 16.26 4.47
CA ARG A 729 19.42 16.84 4.97
C ARG A 729 19.67 18.31 5.35
N PRO A 730 18.79 19.25 4.99
CA PRO A 730 18.85 20.60 5.55
C PRO A 730 18.54 20.52 7.04
N ALA A 731 19.54 20.82 7.86
CA ALA A 731 19.40 20.95 9.31
C ALA A 731 18.52 22.17 9.61
N ALA A 732 17.28 21.92 10.02
CA ALA A 732 16.43 22.92 10.66
C ALA A 732 16.10 22.44 12.08
N SER A 733 16.98 22.75 13.03
CA SER A 733 16.65 23.16 14.39
C SER A 733 17.93 23.21 15.24
N ASN A 734 18.23 24.38 15.78
CA ASN A 734 19.26 24.62 16.78
C ASN A 734 19.14 23.66 17.97
N SER A 735 20.16 22.83 18.22
CA SER A 735 20.47 22.37 19.56
C SER A 735 22.00 22.31 19.71
N GLN A 736 22.54 23.11 20.62
CA GLN A 736 23.95 23.17 20.96
C GLN A 736 24.43 21.83 21.54
N GLY A 737 24.76 20.83 20.71
CA GLY A 737 25.49 19.61 21.11
C GLY A 737 25.01 18.91 22.39
N THR A 738 23.77 19.15 22.81
CA THR A 738 23.24 18.79 24.11
C THR A 738 22.19 17.72 23.87
N PRO A 739 22.31 16.57 24.53
CA PRO A 739 21.39 15.47 24.35
C PRO A 739 19.98 15.85 24.84
N ASP A 740 18.96 15.30 24.19
CA ASP A 740 17.58 15.41 24.67
C ASP A 740 17.43 14.69 26.02
N MET A 741 17.15 15.47 27.07
CA MET A 741 16.97 15.00 28.45
C MET A 741 15.50 14.95 28.88
N THR A 742 14.54 15.06 27.94
CA THR A 742 13.12 15.11 28.28
C THR A 742 12.66 13.80 28.93
N PRO A 743 11.91 13.85 30.06
CA PRO A 743 11.39 12.67 30.74
C PRO A 743 10.47 11.81 29.86
N VAL A 744 10.50 10.49 30.06
CA VAL A 744 9.71 9.52 29.29
C VAL A 744 8.44 9.14 30.04
N PRO A 745 7.24 9.16 29.40
CA PRO A 745 5.99 8.73 30.00
C PRO A 745 5.97 7.27 30.47
N GLU A 746 5.09 6.99 31.44
CA GLU A 746 4.90 5.64 32.01
C GLU A 746 4.43 4.65 30.94
N GLY A 747 4.98 3.43 30.95
CA GLY A 747 4.65 2.37 29.97
C GLY A 747 5.65 2.19 28.81
N GLN A 748 6.54 3.15 28.55
CA GLN A 748 7.58 3.05 27.49
C GLN A 748 9.01 3.38 27.96
N ARG A 749 9.19 3.60 29.27
CA ARG A 749 10.45 4.12 29.85
C ARG A 749 11.66 3.23 29.53
N ASN A 750 11.56 1.93 29.77
CA ASN A 750 12.69 1.01 29.62
C ASN A 750 13.13 0.84 28.16
N SER A 751 12.20 0.67 27.22
CA SER A 751 12.52 0.50 25.79
C SER A 751 13.07 1.79 25.18
N THR A 752 12.51 2.95 25.55
CA THR A 752 12.93 4.26 25.02
C THR A 752 14.30 4.65 25.55
N LEU A 753 14.56 4.50 26.86
CA LEU A 753 15.86 4.79 27.45
C LEU A 753 16.94 3.82 26.97
N HIS A 754 16.60 2.55 26.77
CA HIS A 754 17.50 1.55 26.21
C HIS A 754 17.91 1.92 24.78
N ALA A 755 16.94 2.15 23.88
CA ALA A 755 17.23 2.52 22.49
C ALA A 755 18.02 3.84 22.38
N TRP A 756 17.67 4.82 23.20
CA TRP A 756 18.33 6.12 23.23
C TRP A 756 19.80 6.02 23.71
N ALA A 757 20.07 5.34 24.82
CA ALA A 757 21.43 5.17 25.32
C ALA A 757 22.26 4.22 24.43
N TYR A 758 21.64 3.17 23.87
CA TYR A 758 22.27 2.25 22.92
C TYR A 758 22.77 2.99 21.67
N GLY A 759 21.91 3.81 21.05
CA GLY A 759 22.28 4.59 19.87
C GLY A 759 23.42 5.58 20.14
N ARG A 760 23.43 6.21 21.31
CA ARG A 760 24.51 7.12 21.71
C ARG A 760 25.82 6.37 21.96
N TYR A 761 25.80 5.27 22.71
CA TYR A 761 27.01 4.52 23.05
C TYR A 761 27.60 3.79 21.84
N LYS A 762 26.77 3.30 20.92
CA LYS A 762 27.23 2.70 19.65
C LYS A 762 27.97 3.69 18.76
N ASN A 763 27.51 4.94 18.68
CA ASN A 763 28.09 5.95 17.80
C ASN A 763 29.24 6.74 18.45
N HIS A 764 29.25 6.82 19.79
CA HIS A 764 30.24 7.57 20.58
C HIS A 764 30.74 6.77 21.79
N PRO A 765 31.42 5.63 21.58
CA PRO A 765 31.94 4.80 22.67
C PRO A 765 32.94 5.56 23.56
N GLU A 766 33.64 6.56 23.01
CA GLU A 766 34.56 7.43 23.74
C GLU A 766 33.88 8.27 24.85
N ASN A 767 32.56 8.46 24.77
CA ASN A 767 31.78 9.26 25.71
C ASN A 767 31.00 8.39 26.72
N GLU A 768 31.43 7.16 26.94
CA GLU A 768 30.79 6.15 27.80
C GLU A 768 30.28 6.73 29.13
N HIS A 769 31.16 7.39 29.89
CA HIS A 769 30.84 7.93 31.20
C HIS A 769 29.74 8.98 31.16
N GLN A 770 29.76 9.86 30.15
CA GLN A 770 28.77 10.92 30.02
C GLN A 770 27.40 10.35 29.59
N ILE A 771 27.39 9.35 28.71
CA ILE A 771 26.16 8.70 28.26
C ILE A 771 25.52 7.91 29.40
N HIS A 772 26.33 7.25 30.23
CA HIS A 772 25.87 6.58 31.44
C HIS A 772 25.22 7.56 32.43
N ASP A 773 25.89 8.68 32.72
CA ASP A 773 25.37 9.68 33.65
C ASP A 773 24.09 10.35 33.13
N ASP A 774 24.00 10.57 31.81
CA ASP A 774 22.81 11.10 31.17
C ASP A 774 21.65 10.10 31.21
N LEU A 775 21.91 8.79 31.03
CA LEU A 775 20.92 7.72 31.18
C LEU A 775 20.37 7.68 32.62
N LEU A 776 21.25 7.78 33.62
CA LEU A 776 20.85 7.82 35.02
C LEU A 776 19.99 9.07 35.31
N ARG A 777 20.41 10.24 34.82
CA ARG A 777 19.67 11.49 35.04
C ARG A 777 18.29 11.45 34.37
N ARG A 778 18.23 11.13 33.08
CA ARG A 778 16.97 11.05 32.32
C ARG A 778 16.05 9.95 32.87
N GLY A 779 16.62 8.83 33.32
CA GLY A 779 15.90 7.74 33.94
C GLY A 779 15.26 8.10 35.28
N ARG A 780 15.99 8.80 36.14
CA ARG A 780 15.46 9.34 37.42
C ARG A 780 14.36 10.36 37.19
N ASP A 781 14.55 11.28 36.25
CA ASP A 781 13.55 12.28 35.89
C ASP A 781 12.30 11.63 35.27
N SER A 782 12.45 10.43 34.69
CA SER A 782 11.35 9.58 34.20
C SER A 782 10.75 8.66 35.28
N GLY A 783 11.24 8.68 36.51
CA GLY A 783 10.69 7.91 37.64
C GLY A 783 11.14 6.44 37.74
N LEU A 784 12.27 6.05 37.12
CA LEU A 784 12.87 4.72 37.28
C LEU A 784 13.86 4.66 38.44
N ALA A 785 13.98 3.48 39.05
CA ALA A 785 14.96 3.26 40.12
C ALA A 785 16.37 3.02 39.54
N ASP A 786 17.41 3.46 40.27
CA ASP A 786 18.81 3.32 39.84
C ASP A 786 19.19 1.85 39.51
N ALA A 787 18.61 0.88 40.23
CA ALA A 787 18.85 -0.54 39.97
C ALA A 787 18.34 -1.01 38.59
N GLU A 788 17.25 -0.42 38.09
CA GLU A 788 16.70 -0.72 36.76
C GLU A 788 17.52 -0.04 35.67
N LEU A 789 17.99 1.18 35.92
CA LEU A 789 18.85 1.92 34.99
C LEU A 789 20.22 1.26 34.81
N GLU A 790 20.79 0.71 35.90
CA GLU A 790 22.00 -0.10 35.86
C GLU A 790 21.81 -1.42 35.08
N GLN A 791 20.61 -2.02 35.13
CA GLN A 791 20.29 -3.19 34.30
C GLN A 791 20.19 -2.82 32.82
N ILE A 792 19.58 -1.67 32.49
CA ILE A 792 19.54 -1.15 31.12
C ILE A 792 20.97 -0.93 30.60
N TRP A 793 21.83 -0.30 31.40
CA TRP A 793 23.21 -0.05 31.02
C TRP A 793 24.02 -1.34 30.82
N LYS A 794 23.92 -2.30 31.75
CA LYS A 794 24.54 -3.62 31.60
C LYS A 794 24.04 -4.36 30.37
N SER A 795 22.75 -4.25 30.06
CA SER A 795 22.17 -4.84 28.85
C SER A 795 22.72 -4.21 27.58
N ILE A 796 22.96 -2.90 27.56
CA ILE A 796 23.56 -2.19 26.43
C ILE A 796 25.01 -2.64 26.23
N LYS A 797 25.80 -2.68 27.31
CA LYS A 797 27.19 -3.18 27.25
C LYS A 797 27.28 -4.61 26.72
N ARG A 798 26.45 -5.53 27.25
CA ARG A 798 26.41 -6.93 26.80
C ARG A 798 25.94 -7.12 25.35
N SER A 799 25.37 -6.08 24.74
CA SER A 799 24.92 -6.12 23.33
C SER A 799 25.93 -5.50 22.36
N LEU A 800 26.98 -4.88 22.88
CA LEU A 800 28.05 -4.22 22.11
C LEU A 800 29.45 -4.80 22.40
N ASP A 801 29.61 -5.53 23.51
CA ASP A 801 30.66 -6.54 23.71
C ASP A 801 30.32 -7.83 22.95
#